data_AF-A0A0W0SPF2-F1
#
_entry.id   AF-A0A0W0SPF2-F1
#
_cell.length_a   1.000
_cell.length_b   1.000
_cell.length_c   1.000
_cell.angle_alpha   90.00
_cell.angle_beta   90.00
_cell.angle_gamma   90.00
#
_symmetry.space_group_name_H-M   'P 1'
#
loop_
_entity.id
_entity.type
_entity.pdbx_description
1 polymer ?
#
loop_
_entity_poly.entity_id
_entity_poly.type
_entity_poly.pdbx_seq_one_letter_code
_entity_poly.pdbx_strand_id
1 'polypeptide(L)'
;MLVSRVHEFIKAVVSIEHKLGKVDKEFLHDFQEKYPLLNSTTSLSVAQRNPQDSLNEYELQWIQEIFAQRWQEIADKAEDYTFDPRENNAPWVSMAKDLAIDLKKPYLLILMPVLTNKSDPEMFYRLEQDQDPRSIYLSDDNTWHRIQGLFERLQQPSAVFSTYDLKKVKPRALTLKEMFRIRSKKGAELAKEIDNETYVNFWDYVIRRIAPTWEKKGKCPEQLLPNLLEIIELYFDAKATNGNLKDFHEKLKILTRDLEACPLDDINHFYGIEIYGKQRNHYLVDILLDCLNEAPDLEEKLADVARWLCRYDPTLVSKCKNLIPVYEVLKVGEYFDASHLRQSITKLDVGVAETKPKIQELLEVIPEAGQITSEIIENIKRLYALRWQKIKDTPDDYFRKPNAENRSWIRLAQYLAGAGYIDANYYKLLIPTLTHNTDPITQENLTNYPLSHFILSEDEKELLYLPNCVSQHQANGTFYCFSITNRFRMLTLKELGRLQFAASQFYEYYMQVVATEEVNLPINKETIAALKDLVNGTLNPLALRLSHKITVDQEKIAEQAYIKFFDFLSDLPSDELARLYNHTVIWRAQKKRISEIIEDVQLNETPKVVQVSKPARVSGTAESSFITKPQEGLLLTETLPTNKEEPPRERECIAVAGQFFAKLVIDYDPQVKFRPGIEELPLAALDEMRLCSAKNVFRDWRHIDDKEATRRALTILVSLMTHSFSYVWRTGTALQVWDETNTITATGKELYKALEFALELGDFSKIRFIYTYVMRNIVDKALAQNDIIKKYTRYEDTLHWLKTIKDESLFKPENRVCFDPKLLLVTLTPLTRKYGNKSRFLIEGFLEQLVHTLMQPQNEYLQWVRINIEFNKLLSNKSLPSKDRKDILEVLRGASEQVNESEFHHSLINFLVQRLSVVGVRANKKQGIFGTNPGQHRQSFSYIKESLERHLSSFLIKQDSEKLAPTDIFSQLKEGLQELGLNQRTVLIRYLDSLQKTITPERTEPDFIAHETLSSYNLA
;
A
#
# COMPACT_ATOMS: atom_id res chain seq x y z
N MET A 1 52.58 10.91 -34.18
CA MET A 1 52.81 12.25 -33.62
C MET A 1 54.29 12.51 -33.52
N LEU A 2 54.76 13.73 -33.84
CA LEU A 2 56.17 14.12 -33.67
C LEU A 2 56.42 14.65 -32.26
N VAL A 3 57.64 14.46 -31.74
CA VAL A 3 58.10 15.02 -30.45
C VAL A 3 57.95 16.56 -30.44
N SER A 4 58.12 17.22 -31.59
CA SER A 4 57.88 18.68 -31.73
C SER A 4 56.48 19.13 -31.30
N ARG A 5 55.43 18.34 -31.52
CA ARG A 5 54.07 18.66 -31.05
C ARG A 5 53.94 18.60 -29.53
N VAL A 6 54.64 17.67 -28.89
CA VAL A 6 54.72 17.62 -27.42
C VAL A 6 55.45 18.84 -26.88
N HIS A 7 56.55 19.26 -27.51
CA HIS A 7 57.25 20.49 -27.13
C HIS A 7 56.40 21.75 -27.33
N GLU A 8 55.57 21.82 -28.38
CA GLU A 8 54.60 22.90 -28.58
C GLU A 8 53.56 22.93 -27.46
N PHE A 9 53.00 21.77 -27.10
CA PHE A 9 52.10 21.63 -25.95
C PHE A 9 52.75 22.10 -24.65
N ILE A 10 53.96 21.63 -24.33
CA ILE A 10 54.68 22.04 -23.11
C ILE A 10 54.88 23.56 -23.10
N LYS A 11 55.31 24.17 -24.20
CA LYS A 11 55.48 25.63 -24.29
C LYS A 11 54.16 26.36 -24.07
N ALA A 12 53.06 25.87 -24.65
CA ALA A 12 51.73 26.45 -24.47
C ALA A 12 51.28 26.37 -23.00
N VAL A 13 51.45 25.23 -22.35
CA VAL A 13 51.08 25.04 -20.93
C VAL A 13 51.97 25.86 -19.98
N VAL A 14 53.28 25.95 -20.23
CA VAL A 14 54.20 26.83 -19.48
C VAL A 14 53.76 28.29 -19.55
N SER A 15 53.30 28.76 -20.72
CA SER A 15 52.87 30.15 -20.89
C SER A 15 51.68 30.55 -19.99
N ILE A 16 50.91 29.56 -19.53
CA ILE A 16 49.76 29.74 -18.64
C ILE A 16 49.98 29.13 -17.23
N GLU A 17 51.20 28.75 -16.87
CA GLU A 17 51.52 28.03 -15.63
C GLU A 17 50.98 28.72 -14.36
N HIS A 18 51.01 30.06 -14.33
CA HIS A 18 50.49 30.86 -13.22
C HIS A 18 48.97 30.71 -12.99
N LYS A 19 48.22 30.25 -14.00
CA LYS A 19 46.77 30.01 -13.94
C LYS A 19 46.39 28.55 -13.74
N LEU A 20 47.37 27.63 -13.81
CA LEU A 20 47.12 26.20 -13.70
C LEU A 20 46.82 25.79 -12.25
N GLY A 21 45.89 24.85 -12.11
CA GLY A 21 45.66 24.13 -10.86
C GLY A 21 46.86 23.26 -10.48
N LYS A 22 46.84 22.73 -9.25
CA LYS A 22 47.93 21.88 -8.73
C LYS A 22 48.20 20.66 -9.62
N VAL A 23 47.14 19.95 -10.02
CA VAL A 23 47.21 18.75 -10.86
C VAL A 23 47.83 19.03 -12.23
N ASP A 24 47.42 20.13 -12.89
CA ASP A 24 47.97 20.51 -14.20
C ASP A 24 49.46 20.87 -14.14
N LYS A 25 49.93 21.40 -13.01
CA LYS A 25 51.36 21.66 -12.77
C LYS A 25 52.15 20.38 -12.57
N GLU A 26 51.58 19.39 -11.87
CA GLU A 26 52.19 18.06 -11.71
C GLU A 26 52.33 17.37 -13.08
N PHE A 27 51.27 17.36 -13.89
CA PHE A 27 51.39 16.81 -15.25
C PHE A 27 52.35 17.60 -16.13
N LEU A 28 52.38 18.93 -16.02
CA LEU A 28 53.36 19.73 -16.75
C LEU A 28 54.80 19.32 -16.39
N HIS A 29 55.08 19.08 -15.10
CA HIS A 29 56.37 18.60 -14.63
C HIS A 29 56.69 17.22 -15.25
N ASP A 30 55.75 16.27 -15.22
CA ASP A 30 55.93 14.94 -15.81
C ASP A 30 56.24 15.02 -17.31
N PHE A 31 55.57 15.92 -18.04
CA PHE A 31 55.85 16.19 -19.45
C PHE A 31 57.24 16.79 -19.66
N GLN A 32 57.68 17.72 -18.80
CA GLN A 32 59.00 18.36 -18.88
C GLN A 32 60.14 17.38 -18.54
N GLU A 33 59.92 16.46 -17.60
CA GLU A 33 60.88 15.41 -17.24
C GLU A 33 61.07 14.42 -18.40
N LYS A 34 59.96 14.00 -19.03
CA LYS A 34 59.99 13.04 -20.13
C LYS A 34 60.41 13.65 -21.47
N TYR A 35 60.09 14.92 -21.72
CA TYR A 35 60.38 15.66 -22.95
C TYR A 35 60.99 17.04 -22.66
N PRO A 36 62.28 17.10 -22.26
CA PRO A 36 62.92 18.34 -21.86
C PRO A 36 63.09 19.34 -23.02
N LEU A 37 62.74 20.61 -22.79
CA LEU A 37 62.92 21.69 -23.75
C LEU A 37 64.40 22.08 -23.91
N LEU A 38 64.86 22.33 -25.15
CA LEU A 38 66.25 22.65 -25.54
C LEU A 38 66.94 23.82 -24.79
N ASN A 39 66.22 24.62 -24.02
CA ASN A 39 66.72 25.81 -23.31
C ASN A 39 66.73 25.68 -21.79
N SER A 40 66.38 24.52 -21.20
CA SER A 40 66.45 24.34 -19.75
C SER A 40 67.91 24.09 -19.31
N THR A 41 68.48 25.04 -18.57
CA THR A 41 69.87 25.00 -18.05
C THR A 41 70.12 23.91 -16.99
N THR A 42 69.17 23.00 -16.76
CA THR A 42 69.18 22.03 -15.67
C THR A 42 68.77 20.64 -16.17
N SER A 43 69.74 19.87 -16.67
CA SER A 43 70.08 18.51 -16.20
C SER A 43 70.91 17.73 -17.23
N LEU A 44 72.05 17.24 -16.76
CA LEU A 44 72.91 16.28 -17.43
C LEU A 44 72.35 14.87 -17.18
N SER A 45 71.88 14.17 -18.22
CA SER A 45 71.99 12.70 -18.45
C SER A 45 70.83 12.06 -19.23
N VAL A 46 69.78 12.78 -19.65
CA VAL A 46 68.70 12.21 -20.49
C VAL A 46 69.02 12.46 -21.96
N ALA A 47 69.05 11.41 -22.78
CA ALA A 47 69.28 11.50 -24.21
C ALA A 47 68.21 12.40 -24.87
N GLN A 48 68.62 13.56 -25.36
CA GLN A 48 67.73 14.52 -26.02
C GLN A 48 67.13 13.87 -27.28
N ARG A 49 65.81 13.70 -27.28
CA ARG A 49 65.06 13.23 -28.46
C ARG A 49 65.04 14.31 -29.54
N ASN A 50 65.22 13.92 -30.80
CA ASN A 50 65.14 14.84 -31.91
C ASN A 50 63.67 15.29 -32.07
N PRO A 51 63.37 16.60 -32.21
CA PRO A 51 62.00 17.09 -32.43
C PRO A 51 61.29 16.50 -33.65
N GLN A 52 62.04 15.92 -34.60
CA GLN A 52 61.54 15.21 -35.78
C GLN A 52 61.29 13.72 -35.55
N ASP A 53 61.60 13.18 -34.37
CA ASP A 53 61.30 11.78 -34.04
C ASP A 53 59.78 11.59 -33.88
N SER A 54 59.28 10.47 -34.36
CA SER A 54 57.91 10.02 -34.09
C SER A 54 57.81 9.38 -32.71
N LEU A 55 56.73 9.66 -31.98
CA LEU A 55 56.40 8.95 -30.75
C LEU A 55 56.11 7.47 -31.03
N ASN A 56 56.63 6.59 -30.17
CA ASN A 56 56.31 5.16 -30.21
C ASN A 56 54.98 4.86 -29.51
N GLU A 57 54.51 3.61 -29.61
CA GLU A 57 53.22 3.19 -29.04
C GLU A 57 53.16 3.34 -27.52
N TYR A 58 54.25 3.03 -26.81
CA TYR A 58 54.33 3.20 -25.35
C TYR A 58 54.24 4.66 -24.92
N GLU A 59 54.84 5.56 -25.69
CA GLU A 59 54.77 7.01 -25.45
C GLU A 59 53.37 7.55 -25.71
N LEU A 60 52.72 7.11 -26.79
CA LEU A 60 51.34 7.47 -27.06
C LEU A 60 50.40 6.97 -25.96
N GLN A 61 50.58 5.71 -25.51
CA GLN A 61 49.80 5.15 -24.42
C GLN A 61 50.00 5.94 -23.12
N TRP A 62 51.24 6.28 -22.77
CA TRP A 62 51.53 7.09 -21.58
C TRP A 62 50.84 8.46 -21.65
N ILE A 63 50.86 9.13 -22.81
CA ILE A 63 50.14 10.41 -22.97
C ILE A 63 48.63 10.20 -22.76
N GLN A 64 48.05 9.14 -23.33
CA GLN A 64 46.62 8.83 -23.12
C GLN A 64 46.29 8.54 -21.65
N GLU A 65 47.19 7.89 -20.91
CA GLU A 65 47.05 7.66 -19.47
C GLU A 65 47.05 8.99 -18.69
N ILE A 66 47.89 9.96 -19.06
CA ILE A 66 47.88 11.31 -18.46
C ILE A 66 46.55 12.03 -18.74
N PHE A 67 46.00 11.96 -19.96
CA PHE A 67 44.67 12.52 -20.24
C PHE A 67 43.58 11.84 -19.41
N ALA A 68 43.64 10.51 -19.24
CA ALA A 68 42.69 9.77 -18.41
C ALA A 68 42.75 10.19 -16.94
N GLN A 69 43.96 10.34 -16.39
CA GLN A 69 44.18 10.81 -15.03
C GLN A 69 43.71 12.26 -14.85
N ARG A 70 44.02 13.14 -15.82
CA ARG A 70 43.54 14.52 -15.79
C ARG A 70 42.02 14.57 -15.77
N TRP A 71 41.35 13.81 -16.65
CA TRP A 71 39.88 13.77 -16.67
C TRP A 71 39.29 13.38 -15.31
N GLN A 72 39.83 12.36 -14.65
CA GLN A 72 39.39 11.96 -13.30
C GLN A 72 39.54 13.08 -12.26
N GLU A 73 40.55 13.93 -12.43
CA GLU A 73 40.81 15.05 -11.53
C GLU A 73 40.02 16.32 -11.84
N ILE A 74 39.60 16.56 -13.09
CA ILE A 74 38.92 17.80 -13.48
C ILE A 74 37.41 17.65 -13.70
N ALA A 75 36.89 16.42 -13.82
CA ALA A 75 35.47 16.18 -14.06
C ALA A 75 34.61 16.84 -12.96
N ASP A 76 33.54 17.52 -13.39
CA ASP A 76 32.63 18.30 -12.53
C ASP A 76 33.28 19.48 -11.77
N LYS A 77 34.51 19.88 -12.13
CA LYS A 77 35.20 21.06 -11.57
C LYS A 77 35.27 22.21 -12.57
N ALA A 78 35.80 23.36 -12.16
CA ALA A 78 35.89 24.55 -13.01
C ALA A 78 36.71 24.31 -14.30
N GLU A 79 37.66 23.37 -14.24
CA GLU A 79 38.54 22.95 -15.32
C GLU A 79 37.95 21.84 -16.23
N ASP A 80 36.70 21.41 -16.02
CA ASP A 80 36.04 20.39 -16.83
C ASP A 80 35.96 20.85 -18.31
N TYR A 81 36.43 19.99 -19.23
CA TYR A 81 36.43 20.27 -20.68
C TYR A 81 35.05 20.59 -21.23
N THR A 82 34.01 19.98 -20.66
CA THR A 82 32.62 20.15 -21.09
C THR A 82 31.99 21.44 -20.56
N PHE A 83 32.62 22.11 -19.58
CA PHE A 83 32.16 23.39 -19.02
C PHE A 83 32.76 24.55 -19.81
N ASP A 84 34.08 24.55 -19.99
CA ASP A 84 34.78 25.49 -20.86
C ASP A 84 36.04 24.86 -21.49
N PRO A 85 36.04 24.60 -22.82
CA PRO A 85 37.20 24.05 -23.52
C PRO A 85 38.29 25.10 -23.82
N ARG A 86 38.09 26.35 -23.43
CA ARG A 86 38.99 27.48 -23.70
C ARG A 86 39.93 27.71 -22.52
N GLU A 87 40.65 28.84 -22.55
CA GLU A 87 41.57 29.27 -21.50
C GLU A 87 42.57 28.16 -21.10
N ASN A 88 42.53 27.72 -19.84
CA ASN A 88 43.43 26.71 -19.30
C ASN A 88 43.32 25.35 -20.01
N ASN A 89 42.16 25.05 -20.61
CA ASN A 89 41.93 23.81 -21.35
C ASN A 89 42.38 23.87 -22.81
N ALA A 90 42.63 25.06 -23.37
CA ALA A 90 42.94 25.20 -24.80
C ALA A 90 44.19 24.41 -25.25
N PRO A 91 45.33 24.41 -24.50
CA PRO A 91 46.49 23.58 -24.88
C PRO A 91 46.19 22.08 -24.88
N TRP A 92 45.43 21.61 -23.89
CA TRP A 92 45.03 20.20 -23.76
C TRP A 92 44.11 19.77 -24.90
N VAL A 93 43.12 20.59 -25.25
CA VAL A 93 42.22 20.34 -26.39
C VAL A 93 42.98 20.32 -27.70
N SER A 94 43.95 21.23 -27.90
CA SER A 94 44.79 21.24 -29.10
C SER A 94 45.63 19.97 -29.22
N MET A 95 46.30 19.55 -28.13
CA MET A 95 47.11 18.34 -28.13
C MET A 95 46.27 17.08 -28.37
N ALA A 96 45.06 17.00 -27.81
CA ALA A 96 44.16 15.89 -28.07
C ALA A 96 43.72 15.81 -29.54
N LYS A 97 43.51 16.95 -30.21
CA LYS A 97 43.22 16.99 -31.65
C LYS A 97 44.39 16.50 -32.50
N ASP A 98 45.63 16.86 -32.12
CA ASP A 98 46.82 16.35 -32.80
C ASP A 98 46.96 14.82 -32.61
N LEU A 99 46.78 14.33 -31.38
CA LEU A 99 46.80 12.90 -31.06
C LEU A 99 45.70 12.11 -31.79
N ALA A 100 44.52 12.71 -31.97
CA ALA A 100 43.38 12.09 -32.65
C ALA A 100 43.68 11.70 -34.10
N ILE A 101 44.42 12.55 -34.81
CA ILE A 101 44.83 12.32 -36.20
C ILE A 101 45.72 11.08 -36.28
N ASP A 102 46.68 10.97 -35.36
CA ASP A 102 47.63 9.86 -35.32
C ASP A 102 46.99 8.55 -34.85
N LEU A 103 46.14 8.61 -33.83
CA LEU A 103 45.50 7.44 -33.23
C LEU A 103 44.26 6.96 -34.02
N LYS A 104 43.81 7.73 -35.03
CA LYS A 104 42.57 7.48 -35.78
C LYS A 104 41.36 7.29 -34.87
N LYS A 105 41.29 8.08 -33.80
CA LYS A 105 40.21 8.09 -32.81
C LYS A 105 39.68 9.52 -32.67
N PRO A 106 38.38 9.72 -32.43
CA PRO A 106 37.83 11.05 -32.12
C PRO A 106 38.57 11.69 -30.93
N TYR A 107 38.92 12.97 -31.04
CA TYR A 107 39.72 13.65 -30.02
C TYR A 107 39.01 13.76 -28.66
N LEU A 108 37.68 13.78 -28.66
CA LEU A 108 36.88 13.75 -27.43
C LEU A 108 37.12 12.45 -26.63
N LEU A 109 37.37 11.31 -27.30
CA LEU A 109 37.73 10.05 -26.63
C LEU A 109 39.12 10.07 -26.00
N ILE A 110 39.98 11.00 -26.43
CA ILE A 110 41.29 11.21 -25.83
C ILE A 110 41.14 12.11 -24.61
N LEU A 111 40.38 13.21 -24.73
CA LEU A 111 40.12 14.12 -23.62
C LEU A 111 39.35 13.46 -22.46
N MET A 112 38.39 12.60 -22.79
CA MET A 112 37.43 12.03 -21.83
C MET A 112 37.28 10.52 -22.10
N PRO A 113 38.23 9.67 -21.66
CA PRO A 113 38.27 8.25 -22.00
C PRO A 113 37.31 7.40 -21.16
N VAL A 114 36.07 7.86 -20.96
CA VAL A 114 35.02 7.19 -20.17
C VAL A 114 33.82 6.73 -21.01
N LEU A 115 33.94 6.83 -22.35
CA LEU A 115 32.83 6.64 -23.28
C LEU A 115 32.38 5.17 -23.35
N THR A 116 31.13 4.91 -22.95
CA THR A 116 30.49 3.58 -23.01
C THR A 116 29.68 3.38 -24.30
N ASN A 117 29.21 4.45 -24.95
CA ASN A 117 28.32 4.43 -26.11
C ASN A 117 28.84 5.19 -27.34
N LYS A 118 28.60 4.63 -28.54
CA LYS A 118 28.99 5.27 -29.83
C LYS A 118 27.97 6.28 -30.36
N SER A 119 26.72 6.17 -29.91
CA SER A 119 25.61 7.03 -30.35
C SER A 119 24.86 7.59 -29.15
N ASP A 120 24.28 8.78 -29.30
CA ASP A 120 23.45 9.39 -28.26
C ASP A 120 22.13 8.59 -28.07
N PRO A 121 21.66 8.38 -26.83
CA PRO A 121 20.44 7.62 -26.58
C PRO A 121 19.14 8.30 -27.03
N GLU A 122 19.13 9.63 -27.20
CA GLU A 122 17.91 10.39 -27.52
C GLU A 122 17.53 10.28 -28.99
N MET A 123 18.49 10.50 -29.90
CA MET A 123 18.29 10.62 -31.35
C MET A 123 19.17 9.67 -32.18
N PHE A 124 20.00 8.85 -31.52
CA PHE A 124 20.91 7.88 -32.15
C PHE A 124 21.98 8.50 -33.06
N TYR A 125 22.25 9.79 -32.93
CA TYR A 125 23.34 10.45 -33.64
C TYR A 125 24.69 9.95 -33.15
N ARG A 126 25.68 9.93 -34.06
CA ARG A 126 27.04 9.48 -33.73
C ARG A 126 27.77 10.57 -32.94
N LEU A 127 28.18 10.26 -31.72
CA LEU A 127 28.91 11.18 -30.83
C LEU A 127 30.30 11.56 -31.38
N GLU A 128 30.87 10.69 -32.21
CA GLU A 128 32.15 10.90 -32.88
C GLU A 128 32.15 12.11 -33.85
N GLN A 129 30.96 12.61 -34.21
CA GLN A 129 30.80 13.74 -35.14
C GLN A 129 30.79 15.11 -34.43
N ASP A 130 30.77 15.15 -33.10
CA ASP A 130 30.82 16.42 -32.35
C ASP A 130 32.20 17.07 -32.41
N GLN A 131 32.21 18.39 -32.62
CA GLN A 131 33.43 19.19 -32.69
C GLN A 131 33.68 20.03 -31.42
N ASP A 132 32.71 20.17 -30.53
CA ASP A 132 32.80 21.00 -29.32
C ASP A 132 32.48 20.14 -28.07
N PRO A 133 33.37 20.04 -27.07
CA PRO A 133 33.09 19.29 -25.84
C PRO A 133 31.86 19.79 -25.06
N ARG A 134 31.39 21.02 -25.31
CA ARG A 134 30.19 21.57 -24.67
C ARG A 134 28.89 21.06 -25.29
N SER A 135 28.94 20.45 -26.49
CA SER A 135 27.73 19.87 -27.09
C SER A 135 27.25 18.60 -26.39
N ILE A 136 28.07 18.06 -25.48
CA ILE A 136 27.79 16.83 -24.74
C ILE A 136 27.66 17.05 -23.23
N TYR A 137 26.95 16.15 -22.56
CA TYR A 137 26.99 15.98 -21.11
C TYR A 137 27.07 14.49 -20.76
N LEU A 138 27.63 14.20 -19.59
CA LEU A 138 27.77 12.84 -19.08
C LEU A 138 26.62 12.53 -18.12
N SER A 139 26.06 11.33 -18.19
CA SER A 139 25.14 10.78 -17.19
C SER A 139 25.87 10.17 -16.00
N ASP A 140 25.12 9.72 -14.98
CA ASP A 140 25.70 9.02 -13.83
C ASP A 140 26.19 7.59 -14.16
N ASP A 141 25.75 6.99 -15.28
CA ASP A 141 26.25 5.69 -15.77
C ASP A 141 27.40 5.83 -16.80
N ASN A 142 27.98 7.02 -16.90
CA ASN A 142 29.04 7.39 -17.86
C ASN A 142 28.61 7.31 -19.34
N THR A 143 27.30 7.34 -19.61
CA THR A 143 26.75 7.48 -20.95
C THR A 143 26.87 8.93 -21.41
N TRP A 144 27.25 9.12 -22.66
CA TRP A 144 27.34 10.44 -23.28
C TRP A 144 26.05 10.80 -23.99
N HIS A 145 25.59 12.03 -23.75
CA HIS A 145 24.37 12.58 -24.31
C HIS A 145 24.67 13.88 -25.05
N ARG A 146 23.86 14.18 -26.08
CA ARG A 146 23.94 15.44 -26.82
C ARG A 146 22.95 16.46 -26.28
N ILE A 147 23.43 17.67 -25.97
CA ILE A 147 22.58 18.82 -25.64
C ILE A 147 21.60 19.11 -26.77
N GLN A 148 22.04 18.96 -28.03
CA GLN A 148 21.19 19.19 -29.19
C GLN A 148 20.01 18.21 -29.26
N GLY A 149 20.23 16.93 -28.92
CA GLY A 149 19.14 15.93 -28.90
C GLY A 149 18.09 16.26 -27.83
N LEU A 150 18.54 16.67 -26.63
CA LEU A 150 17.65 17.14 -25.58
C LEU A 150 16.88 18.40 -26.00
N PHE A 151 17.54 19.34 -26.66
CA PHE A 151 16.94 20.57 -27.18
C PHE A 151 15.84 20.29 -28.23
N GLU A 152 16.14 19.49 -29.25
CA GLU A 152 15.19 19.12 -30.30
C GLU A 152 13.96 18.40 -29.74
N ARG A 153 14.17 17.53 -28.74
CA ARG A 153 13.07 16.87 -28.05
C ARG A 153 12.15 17.88 -27.35
N LEU A 154 12.72 18.86 -26.65
CA LEU A 154 11.96 19.87 -25.92
C LEU A 154 11.16 20.82 -26.82
N GLN A 155 11.41 20.84 -28.13
CA GLN A 155 10.60 21.58 -29.09
C GLN A 155 9.29 20.86 -29.44
N GLN A 156 9.12 19.59 -29.07
CA GLN A 156 7.89 18.86 -29.35
C GLN A 156 6.75 19.28 -28.38
N PRO A 157 5.50 19.42 -28.84
CA PRO A 157 4.38 19.90 -27.99
C PRO A 157 4.08 19.05 -26.75
N SER A 158 4.36 17.75 -26.82
CA SER A 158 4.13 16.79 -25.73
C SER A 158 5.39 16.50 -24.90
N ALA A 159 6.51 17.16 -25.20
CA ALA A 159 7.79 16.87 -24.59
C ALA A 159 7.75 17.02 -23.06
N VAL A 160 8.53 16.15 -22.40
CA VAL A 160 8.80 16.19 -20.97
C VAL A 160 10.31 16.24 -20.81
N PHE A 161 10.80 17.09 -19.90
CA PHE A 161 12.22 17.21 -19.63
C PHE A 161 12.75 15.90 -19.06
N SER A 162 13.45 15.13 -19.90
CA SER A 162 13.81 13.74 -19.61
C SER A 162 14.93 13.25 -20.53
N THR A 163 15.61 12.19 -20.09
CA THR A 163 16.76 11.55 -20.75
C THR A 163 16.55 10.04 -20.86
N TYR A 164 17.35 9.34 -21.66
CA TYR A 164 17.29 7.87 -21.85
C TYR A 164 18.58 7.18 -21.41
N ASP A 165 18.50 6.19 -20.53
CA ASP A 165 19.65 5.31 -20.25
C ASP A 165 19.77 4.25 -21.34
N LEU A 166 20.99 3.86 -21.75
CA LEU A 166 21.22 2.82 -22.78
C LEU A 166 20.50 1.50 -22.50
N LYS A 167 20.29 1.19 -21.21
CA LYS A 167 19.67 -0.06 -20.74
C LYS A 167 18.15 0.03 -20.57
N LYS A 168 17.56 1.23 -20.65
CA LYS A 168 16.14 1.45 -20.34
C LYS A 168 15.38 1.97 -21.55
N VAL A 169 14.23 1.34 -21.82
CA VAL A 169 13.33 1.75 -22.90
C VAL A 169 12.48 2.97 -22.50
N LYS A 170 12.32 3.21 -21.19
CA LYS A 170 11.49 4.32 -20.68
C LYS A 170 12.37 5.54 -20.33
N PRO A 171 11.91 6.76 -20.66
CA PRO A 171 12.62 7.97 -20.27
C PRO A 171 12.58 8.16 -18.75
N ARG A 172 13.62 8.79 -18.19
CA ARG A 172 13.71 9.19 -16.79
C ARG A 172 14.01 10.68 -16.65
N ALA A 173 13.83 11.23 -15.45
CA ALA A 173 14.23 12.60 -15.16
C ALA A 173 15.76 12.73 -15.23
N LEU A 174 16.24 13.93 -15.56
CA LEU A 174 17.67 14.24 -15.43
C LEU A 174 18.02 14.34 -13.94
N THR A 175 19.19 13.85 -13.56
CA THR A 175 19.69 13.98 -12.18
C THR A 175 20.21 15.40 -11.92
N LEU A 176 20.32 15.79 -10.65
CA LEU A 176 20.89 17.09 -10.29
C LEU A 176 22.32 17.26 -10.82
N LYS A 177 23.12 16.19 -10.89
CA LYS A 177 24.47 16.24 -11.47
C LYS A 177 24.46 16.45 -12.98
N GLU A 178 23.58 15.76 -13.71
CA GLU A 178 23.41 15.97 -15.14
C GLU A 178 23.01 17.41 -15.44
N MET A 179 22.03 17.94 -14.69
CA MET A 179 21.61 19.34 -14.83
C MET A 179 22.71 20.33 -14.43
N PHE A 180 23.51 20.03 -13.39
CA PHE A 180 24.68 20.83 -13.02
C PHE A 180 25.69 20.92 -14.16
N ARG A 181 25.99 19.80 -14.82
CA ARG A 181 26.91 19.74 -15.97
C ARG A 181 26.38 20.54 -17.17
N ILE A 182 25.06 20.55 -17.36
CA ILE A 182 24.39 21.33 -18.41
C ILE A 182 24.45 22.83 -18.09
N ARG A 183 24.14 23.21 -16.85
CA ARG A 183 24.14 24.61 -16.38
C ARG A 183 25.54 25.24 -16.40
N SER A 184 26.57 24.44 -16.11
CA SER A 184 27.95 24.93 -15.94
C SER A 184 28.66 25.31 -17.25
N LYS A 185 28.02 25.11 -18.41
CA LYS A 185 28.60 25.40 -19.72
C LYS A 185 28.72 26.90 -19.99
N LYS A 186 29.91 27.35 -20.39
CA LYS A 186 30.26 28.76 -20.63
C LYS A 186 30.63 29.02 -22.09
N GLY A 187 30.34 30.23 -22.55
CA GLY A 187 30.76 30.75 -23.86
C GLY A 187 29.66 31.55 -24.56
N ALA A 188 30.04 32.66 -25.21
CA ALA A 188 29.11 33.50 -25.97
C ALA A 188 28.59 32.79 -27.22
N GLU A 189 29.36 31.84 -27.75
CA GLU A 189 29.01 30.95 -28.87
C GLU A 189 27.89 29.95 -28.55
N LEU A 190 27.54 29.78 -27.27
CA LEU A 190 26.40 28.96 -26.85
C LEU A 190 25.07 29.71 -26.97
N ALA A 191 25.11 31.02 -27.19
CA ALA A 191 23.91 31.83 -27.32
C ALA A 191 23.15 31.43 -28.58
N LYS A 192 21.83 31.24 -28.43
CA LYS A 192 20.92 30.87 -29.52
C LYS A 192 19.75 31.82 -29.55
N GLU A 193 19.31 32.19 -30.75
CA GLU A 193 18.09 32.95 -30.97
C GLU A 193 16.97 31.98 -31.39
N ILE A 194 15.87 31.98 -30.64
CA ILE A 194 14.71 31.11 -30.86
C ILE A 194 13.45 31.95 -30.67
N ASP A 195 12.52 31.92 -31.62
CA ASP A 195 11.27 32.70 -31.57
C ASP A 195 11.48 34.21 -31.30
N ASN A 196 12.55 34.81 -31.85
CA ASN A 196 13.00 36.20 -31.61
C ASN A 196 13.45 36.51 -30.17
N GLU A 197 13.68 35.50 -29.33
CA GLU A 197 14.33 35.66 -28.03
C GLU A 197 15.75 35.11 -28.06
N THR A 198 16.70 35.89 -27.54
CA THR A 198 18.08 35.44 -27.35
C THR A 198 18.24 34.78 -25.98
N TYR A 199 18.73 33.54 -25.99
CA TYR A 199 19.08 32.76 -24.81
C TYR A 199 20.59 32.67 -24.68
N VAL A 200 21.13 32.89 -23.48
CA VAL A 200 22.59 32.92 -23.25
C VAL A 200 23.23 31.56 -23.50
N ASN A 201 22.53 30.49 -23.11
CA ASN A 201 22.92 29.11 -23.35
C ASN A 201 21.67 28.20 -23.28
N PHE A 202 21.87 26.89 -23.40
CA PHE A 202 20.76 25.93 -23.33
C PHE A 202 20.06 25.91 -21.97
N TRP A 203 20.77 26.11 -20.85
CA TRP A 203 20.13 26.16 -19.53
C TRP A 203 19.21 27.36 -19.39
N ASP A 204 19.62 28.54 -19.88
CA ASP A 204 18.78 29.75 -19.92
C ASP A 204 17.48 29.51 -20.71
N TYR A 205 17.57 28.76 -21.83
CA TYR A 205 16.37 28.30 -22.56
C TYR A 205 15.49 27.38 -21.71
N VAL A 206 16.06 26.40 -21.01
CA VAL A 206 15.29 25.48 -20.15
C VAL A 206 14.56 26.25 -19.05
N ILE A 207 15.25 27.12 -18.30
CA ILE A 207 14.67 27.88 -17.19
C ILE A 207 13.59 28.86 -17.69
N ARG A 208 13.82 29.59 -18.78
CA ARG A 208 12.87 30.62 -19.24
C ARG A 208 11.69 30.07 -20.02
N ARG A 209 11.86 29.00 -20.78
CA ARG A 209 10.83 28.47 -21.70
C ARG A 209 10.18 27.19 -21.21
N ILE A 210 10.94 26.31 -20.56
CA ILE A 210 10.52 24.94 -20.25
C ILE A 210 10.09 24.79 -18.78
N ALA A 211 10.87 25.28 -17.82
CA ALA A 211 10.55 25.20 -16.39
C ALA A 211 9.16 25.75 -16.00
N PRO A 212 8.64 26.85 -16.58
CA PRO A 212 7.27 27.32 -16.31
C PRO A 212 6.16 26.32 -16.68
N THR A 213 6.49 25.28 -17.45
CA THR A 213 5.56 24.22 -17.84
C THR A 213 5.62 23.00 -16.93
N TRP A 214 6.65 22.86 -16.10
CA TRP A 214 6.86 21.68 -15.27
C TRP A 214 5.78 21.50 -14.20
N GLU A 215 5.30 22.58 -13.58
CA GLU A 215 4.22 22.50 -12.58
C GLU A 215 2.87 22.04 -13.19
N LYS A 216 2.70 22.12 -14.53
CA LYS A 216 1.44 21.77 -15.20
C LYS A 216 1.19 20.26 -15.26
N LYS A 217 2.23 19.45 -15.08
CA LYS A 217 2.17 17.97 -15.11
C LYS A 217 2.75 17.44 -13.80
N GLY A 218 2.19 16.35 -13.27
CA GLY A 218 2.62 15.78 -12.00
C GLY A 218 2.16 16.56 -10.77
N LYS A 219 2.69 16.18 -9.61
CA LYS A 219 2.40 16.76 -8.29
C LYS A 219 3.70 16.91 -7.49
N CYS A 220 3.71 17.83 -6.53
CA CYS A 220 4.81 17.95 -5.60
C CYS A 220 4.94 16.64 -4.77
N PRO A 221 6.12 16.00 -4.71
CA PRO A 221 6.38 14.86 -3.83
C PRO A 221 6.48 15.33 -2.38
N GLU A 222 5.33 15.48 -1.71
CA GLU A 222 5.21 16.03 -0.34
C GLU A 222 6.06 15.27 0.69
N GLN A 223 6.24 13.96 0.49
CA GLN A 223 7.06 13.12 1.37
C GLN A 223 8.54 13.51 1.42
N LEU A 224 9.03 14.26 0.41
CA LEU A 224 10.40 14.74 0.36
C LEU A 224 10.60 16.11 1.02
N LEU A 225 9.52 16.83 1.34
CA LEU A 225 9.60 18.16 1.94
C LEU A 225 10.24 18.18 3.34
N PRO A 226 10.00 17.19 4.22
CA PRO A 226 10.76 17.08 5.48
C PRO A 226 12.27 16.92 5.25
N ASN A 227 12.68 16.13 4.26
CA ASN A 227 14.10 15.98 3.90
C ASN A 227 14.69 17.28 3.36
N LEU A 228 13.93 18.05 2.57
CA LEU A 228 14.34 19.37 2.10
C LEU A 228 14.50 20.36 3.27
N LEU A 229 13.59 20.34 4.25
CA LEU A 229 13.72 21.14 5.46
C LEU A 229 15.00 20.77 6.22
N GLU A 230 15.26 19.48 6.45
CA GLU A 230 16.46 19.00 7.15
C GLU A 230 17.76 19.43 6.44
N ILE A 231 17.80 19.45 5.11
CA ILE A 231 18.94 20.00 4.34
C ILE A 231 19.18 21.47 4.70
N ILE A 232 18.11 22.27 4.76
CA ILE A 232 18.19 23.67 5.14
C ILE A 232 18.72 23.80 6.58
N GLU A 233 18.21 22.99 7.51
CA GLU A 233 18.66 22.98 8.91
C GLU A 233 20.15 22.69 9.03
N LEU A 234 20.61 21.62 8.38
CA LEU A 234 22.02 21.22 8.37
C LEU A 234 22.92 22.32 7.79
N TYR A 235 22.46 23.03 6.76
CA TYR A 235 23.21 24.17 6.21
C TYR A 235 23.35 25.30 7.23
N PHE A 236 22.25 25.74 7.84
CA PHE A 236 22.26 26.85 8.78
C PHE A 236 23.01 26.51 10.08
N ASP A 237 22.93 25.27 10.55
CA ASP A 237 23.66 24.80 11.73
C ASP A 237 25.17 24.73 11.47
N ALA A 238 25.58 24.23 10.29
CA ALA A 238 26.98 24.23 9.88
C ALA A 238 27.53 25.67 9.77
N LYS A 239 26.76 26.61 9.18
CA LYS A 239 27.16 28.02 9.11
C LYS A 239 27.22 28.67 10.49
N ALA A 240 26.25 28.42 11.37
CA ALA A 240 26.23 28.97 12.72
C ALA A 240 27.42 28.49 13.58
N THR A 241 27.87 27.26 13.37
CA THR A 241 28.98 26.65 14.12
C THR A 241 30.35 26.79 13.45
N ASN A 242 30.41 27.42 12.27
CA ASN A 242 31.58 27.37 11.37
C ASN A 242 32.07 25.92 11.12
N GLY A 243 31.13 24.98 11.08
CA GLY A 243 31.36 23.56 10.84
C GLY A 243 31.53 23.22 9.35
N ASN A 244 31.87 21.97 9.09
CA ASN A 244 31.94 21.40 7.74
C ASN A 244 30.53 21.09 7.20
N LEU A 245 30.31 21.35 5.90
CA LEU A 245 29.07 21.03 5.17
C LEU A 245 28.92 19.55 4.75
N LYS A 246 29.70 18.64 5.34
CA LYS A 246 29.67 17.20 4.98
C LYS A 246 28.29 16.58 5.17
N ASP A 247 27.64 16.82 6.31
CA ASP A 247 26.32 16.24 6.61
C ASP A 247 25.23 16.83 5.70
N PHE A 248 25.34 18.13 5.38
CA PHE A 248 24.52 18.81 4.37
C PHE A 248 24.63 18.13 3.00
N HIS A 249 25.86 17.90 2.51
CA HIS A 249 26.11 17.26 1.21
C HIS A 249 25.64 15.80 1.18
N GLU A 250 25.82 15.05 2.26
CA GLU A 250 25.30 13.67 2.34
C GLU A 250 23.77 13.65 2.34
N LYS A 251 23.11 14.57 3.05
CA LYS A 251 21.65 14.66 3.04
C LYS A 251 21.10 15.09 1.67
N LEU A 252 21.76 16.01 0.98
CA LEU A 252 21.42 16.39 -0.40
C LEU A 252 21.53 15.20 -1.37
N LYS A 253 22.56 14.36 -1.19
CA LYS A 253 22.72 13.13 -1.98
C LYS A 253 21.59 12.12 -1.70
N ILE A 254 21.16 11.98 -0.44
CA ILE A 254 19.99 11.17 -0.07
C ILE A 254 18.73 11.70 -0.75
N LEU A 255 18.45 13.00 -0.65
CA LEU A 255 17.30 13.62 -1.33
C LEU A 255 17.32 13.38 -2.84
N THR A 256 18.50 13.47 -3.47
CA THR A 256 18.64 13.21 -4.92
C THR A 256 18.25 11.78 -5.27
N ARG A 257 18.71 10.81 -4.50
CA ARG A 257 18.36 9.39 -4.69
C ARG A 257 16.87 9.13 -4.44
N ASP A 258 16.30 9.78 -3.43
CA ASP A 258 14.89 9.61 -3.09
C ASP A 258 13.97 10.27 -4.15
N LEU A 259 14.42 11.38 -4.77
CA LEU A 259 13.78 11.96 -5.95
C LEU A 259 13.76 10.99 -7.13
N GLU A 260 14.85 10.26 -7.39
CA GLU A 260 14.92 9.29 -8.50
C GLU A 260 13.92 8.13 -8.37
N ALA A 261 13.40 7.87 -7.16
CA ALA A 261 12.35 6.89 -6.94
C ALA A 261 10.94 7.41 -7.27
N CYS A 262 10.77 8.72 -7.49
CA CYS A 262 9.49 9.34 -7.81
C CYS A 262 9.15 9.26 -9.32
N PRO A 263 7.87 9.40 -9.71
CA PRO A 263 7.48 9.51 -11.10
C PRO A 263 8.15 10.70 -11.81
N LEU A 264 8.47 10.55 -13.10
CA LEU A 264 9.12 11.57 -13.93
C LEU A 264 8.43 12.95 -13.84
N ASP A 265 7.10 12.98 -13.96
CA ASP A 265 6.34 14.23 -13.94
C ASP A 265 6.39 14.90 -12.55
N ASP A 266 6.39 14.12 -11.47
CA ASP A 266 6.48 14.64 -10.09
C ASP A 266 7.87 15.21 -9.78
N ILE A 267 8.93 14.58 -10.31
CA ILE A 267 10.30 15.11 -10.20
C ILE A 267 10.42 16.45 -10.93
N ASN A 268 9.91 16.53 -12.17
CA ASN A 268 9.92 17.77 -12.93
C ASN A 268 9.08 18.86 -12.24
N HIS A 269 7.90 18.50 -11.74
CA HIS A 269 7.07 19.40 -10.93
C HIS A 269 7.88 19.96 -9.76
N PHE A 270 8.56 19.11 -8.99
CA PHE A 270 9.40 19.52 -7.87
C PHE A 270 10.51 20.49 -8.28
N TYR A 271 11.23 20.18 -9.37
CA TYR A 271 12.24 21.08 -9.94
C TYR A 271 11.67 22.42 -10.40
N GLY A 272 10.42 22.42 -10.85
CA GLY A 272 9.71 23.58 -11.40
C GLY A 272 9.06 24.48 -10.36
N ILE A 273 9.13 24.13 -9.07
CA ILE A 273 8.54 24.93 -8.00
C ILE A 273 9.17 26.33 -7.99
N GLU A 274 8.36 27.36 -8.20
CA GLU A 274 8.81 28.74 -8.15
C GLU A 274 8.92 29.26 -6.71
N ILE A 275 10.14 29.64 -6.32
CA ILE A 275 10.50 30.20 -5.02
C ILE A 275 10.64 31.72 -5.14
N TYR A 276 9.76 32.43 -4.43
CA TYR A 276 9.68 33.89 -4.46
C TYR A 276 10.72 34.51 -3.51
N GLY A 277 11.83 34.98 -4.09
CA GLY A 277 12.87 35.72 -3.37
C GLY A 277 12.64 37.23 -3.33
N LYS A 278 13.51 37.95 -2.61
CA LYS A 278 13.38 39.42 -2.44
C LYS A 278 13.70 40.19 -3.72
N GLN A 279 14.72 39.76 -4.46
CA GLN A 279 15.22 40.45 -5.66
C GLN A 279 14.70 39.81 -6.95
N ARG A 280 14.66 38.47 -7.00
CA ARG A 280 14.22 37.70 -8.14
C ARG A 280 13.60 36.38 -7.67
N ASN A 281 12.70 35.84 -8.49
CA ASN A 281 12.19 34.49 -8.30
C ASN A 281 13.21 33.47 -8.83
N HIS A 282 13.18 32.28 -8.23
CA HIS A 282 14.07 31.19 -8.56
C HIS A 282 13.27 29.91 -8.68
N TYR A 283 13.62 29.05 -9.64
CA TYR A 283 13.11 27.68 -9.62
C TYR A 283 13.88 26.86 -8.58
N LEU A 284 13.19 25.93 -7.91
CA LEU A 284 13.80 25.08 -6.89
C LEU A 284 15.01 24.32 -7.44
N VAL A 285 14.99 23.90 -8.71
CA VAL A 285 16.15 23.27 -9.36
C VAL A 285 17.40 24.15 -9.33
N ASP A 286 17.29 25.45 -9.59
CA ASP A 286 18.46 26.34 -9.59
C ASP A 286 19.05 26.45 -8.19
N ILE A 287 18.20 26.48 -7.15
CA ILE A 287 18.62 26.51 -5.75
C ILE A 287 19.30 25.19 -5.36
N LEU A 288 18.74 24.04 -5.77
CA LEU A 288 19.36 22.73 -5.53
C LEU A 288 20.70 22.57 -6.25
N LEU A 289 20.83 23.13 -7.46
CA LEU A 289 22.11 23.19 -8.17
C LEU A 289 23.11 24.12 -7.47
N ASP A 290 22.64 25.21 -6.86
CA ASP A 290 23.47 26.11 -6.05
C ASP A 290 23.94 25.46 -4.74
N CYS A 291 23.19 24.47 -4.22
CA CYS A 291 23.64 23.65 -3.09
C CYS A 291 24.88 22.81 -3.44
N LEU A 292 25.02 22.37 -4.69
CA LEU A 292 26.16 21.53 -5.12
C LEU A 292 27.48 22.30 -5.20
N ASN A 293 27.44 23.61 -5.46
CA ASN A 293 28.62 24.46 -5.63
C ASN A 293 28.76 25.58 -4.59
N GLU A 294 27.86 25.62 -3.60
CA GLU A 294 27.85 26.60 -2.51
C GLU A 294 27.86 28.06 -3.01
N ALA A 295 26.87 28.41 -3.84
CA ALA A 295 26.76 29.76 -4.38
C ALA A 295 26.77 30.85 -3.28
N PRO A 296 27.35 32.04 -3.54
CA PRO A 296 27.45 33.11 -2.53
C PRO A 296 26.12 33.60 -1.96
N ASP A 297 25.03 33.50 -2.72
CA ASP A 297 23.66 33.89 -2.35
C ASP A 297 22.80 32.72 -1.84
N LEU A 298 23.41 31.55 -1.58
CA LEU A 298 22.70 30.33 -1.19
C LEU A 298 21.93 30.48 0.14
N GLU A 299 22.49 31.21 1.11
CA GLU A 299 21.83 31.42 2.42
C GLU A 299 20.47 32.11 2.27
N GLU A 300 20.39 33.17 1.45
CA GLU A 300 19.15 33.89 1.17
C GLU A 300 18.14 32.97 0.46
N LYS A 301 18.60 32.22 -0.56
CA LYS A 301 17.76 31.27 -1.31
C LYS A 301 17.19 30.18 -0.41
N LEU A 302 17.98 29.59 0.47
CA LEU A 302 17.51 28.55 1.40
C LEU A 302 16.52 29.10 2.43
N ALA A 303 16.69 30.36 2.87
CA ALA A 303 15.68 31.03 3.71
C ALA A 303 14.37 31.26 2.96
N ASP A 304 14.43 31.55 1.65
CA ASP A 304 13.25 31.67 0.79
C ASP A 304 12.55 30.33 0.56
N VAL A 305 13.32 29.22 0.43
CA VAL A 305 12.76 27.86 0.40
C VAL A 305 12.10 27.52 1.74
N ALA A 306 12.71 27.83 2.89
CA ALA A 306 12.10 27.63 4.20
C ALA A 306 10.78 28.41 4.35
N ARG A 307 10.72 29.63 3.79
CA ARG A 307 9.49 30.44 3.75
C ARG A 307 8.41 29.81 2.88
N TRP A 308 8.80 29.25 1.73
CA TRP A 308 7.88 28.51 0.87
C TRP A 308 7.36 27.25 1.55
N LEU A 309 8.25 26.45 2.17
CA LEU A 309 7.88 25.22 2.88
C LEU A 309 6.81 25.45 3.94
N CYS A 310 6.99 26.43 4.83
CA CYS A 310 6.00 26.69 5.89
C CYS A 310 4.68 27.32 5.36
N ARG A 311 4.72 28.03 4.22
CA ARG A 311 3.50 28.45 3.51
C ARG A 311 2.80 27.25 2.85
N TYR A 312 3.57 26.30 2.34
CA TYR A 312 3.06 25.08 1.74
C TYR A 312 2.47 24.15 2.80
N ASP A 313 3.16 23.91 3.91
CA ASP A 313 2.69 23.14 5.06
C ASP A 313 3.18 23.80 6.38
N PRO A 314 2.28 24.37 7.21
CA PRO A 314 2.62 25.03 8.46
C PRO A 314 3.27 24.12 9.52
N THR A 315 3.29 22.81 9.31
CA THR A 315 4.03 21.86 10.17
C THR A 315 5.53 21.83 9.86
N LEU A 316 5.95 22.28 8.67
CA LEU A 316 7.34 22.30 8.22
C LEU A 316 8.05 23.57 8.72
N VAL A 317 8.24 23.65 10.03
CA VAL A 317 8.93 24.75 10.72
C VAL A 317 10.23 24.23 11.33
N SER A 318 11.33 24.87 10.98
CA SER A 318 12.65 24.54 11.51
C SER A 318 12.83 25.02 12.95
N LYS A 319 13.68 24.31 13.70
CA LYS A 319 14.13 24.72 15.04
C LYS A 319 15.39 25.60 15.00
N CYS A 320 15.98 25.83 13.83
CA CYS A 320 17.19 26.62 13.67
C CYS A 320 16.93 28.10 13.98
N LYS A 321 17.71 28.68 14.88
CA LYS A 321 17.55 30.08 15.31
C LYS A 321 17.69 31.10 14.18
N ASN A 322 18.48 30.79 13.16
CA ASN A 322 18.70 31.68 12.01
C ASN A 322 17.45 31.83 11.13
N LEU A 323 16.49 30.90 11.23
CA LEU A 323 15.23 30.95 10.48
C LEU A 323 14.08 31.58 11.28
N ILE A 324 14.28 31.91 12.55
CA ILE A 324 13.29 32.60 13.40
C ILE A 324 12.65 33.80 12.70
N PRO A 325 13.40 34.73 12.06
CA PRO A 325 12.79 35.89 11.42
C PRO A 325 11.79 35.53 10.32
N VAL A 326 11.99 34.38 9.64
CA VAL A 326 11.06 33.89 8.62
C VAL A 326 9.74 33.47 9.27
N TYR A 327 9.82 32.74 10.38
CA TYR A 327 8.65 32.17 11.06
C TYR A 327 7.86 33.20 11.87
N GLU A 328 8.54 34.20 12.45
CA GLU A 328 7.91 35.31 13.15
C GLU A 328 7.04 36.15 12.20
N VAL A 329 7.57 36.50 11.01
CA VAL A 329 6.84 37.26 9.99
C VAL A 329 5.60 36.51 9.49
N LEU A 330 5.69 35.18 9.37
CA LEU A 330 4.58 34.34 8.92
C LEU A 330 3.62 33.93 10.03
N LYS A 331 3.97 34.18 11.31
CA LYS A 331 3.23 33.73 12.48
C LYS A 331 2.96 32.22 12.48
N VAL A 332 4.00 31.44 12.15
CA VAL A 332 3.98 29.96 12.16
C VAL A 332 4.83 29.41 13.30
N GLY A 333 4.64 28.14 13.65
CA GLY A 333 5.36 27.52 14.75
C GLY A 333 5.04 28.20 16.09
N GLU A 334 6.08 28.45 16.90
CA GLU A 334 5.95 29.11 18.21
C GLU A 334 5.37 30.54 18.13
N TYR A 335 5.37 31.15 16.95
CA TYR A 335 4.83 32.50 16.69
C TYR A 335 3.35 32.51 16.29
N PHE A 336 2.68 31.35 16.28
CA PHE A 336 1.25 31.26 16.03
C PHE A 336 0.46 31.80 17.24
N ASP A 337 -0.16 32.96 17.05
CA ASP A 337 -0.83 33.74 18.10
C ASP A 337 -2.37 33.65 18.06
N ALA A 338 -3.03 34.15 19.12
CA ALA A 338 -4.49 34.13 19.23
C ALA A 338 -5.20 34.92 18.11
N SER A 339 -4.56 35.98 17.59
CA SER A 339 -5.10 36.78 16.48
C SER A 339 -5.15 35.96 15.18
N HIS A 340 -4.08 35.24 14.87
CA HIS A 340 -4.03 34.34 13.72
C HIS A 340 -4.98 33.15 13.89
N LEU A 341 -5.07 32.57 15.09
CA LEU A 341 -6.04 31.52 15.41
C LEU A 341 -7.48 31.99 15.13
N ARG A 342 -7.85 33.18 15.60
CA ARG A 342 -9.17 33.79 15.36
C ARG A 342 -9.43 33.98 13.86
N GLN A 343 -8.43 34.43 13.11
CA GLN A 343 -8.54 34.59 11.65
C GLN A 343 -8.74 33.23 10.95
N SER A 344 -8.01 32.19 11.36
CA SER A 344 -8.13 30.84 10.81
C SER A 344 -9.49 30.21 11.10
N ILE A 345 -10.01 30.37 12.32
CA ILE A 345 -11.35 29.88 12.70
C ILE A 345 -12.45 30.59 11.90
N THR A 346 -12.31 31.88 11.64
CA THR A 346 -13.27 32.64 10.82
C THR A 346 -13.35 32.15 9.37
N LYS A 347 -12.27 31.54 8.85
CA LYS A 347 -12.20 30.96 7.50
C LYS A 347 -12.73 29.52 7.41
N LEU A 348 -13.12 28.91 8.53
CA LEU A 348 -13.67 27.56 8.53
C LEU A 348 -15.02 27.57 7.80
N ASP A 349 -15.14 26.70 6.80
CA ASP A 349 -16.39 26.55 6.07
C ASP A 349 -17.46 25.90 6.96
N VAL A 350 -18.68 26.43 6.86
CA VAL A 350 -19.83 26.12 7.71
C VAL A 350 -20.76 25.10 7.06
N GLY A 351 -20.26 24.28 6.12
CA GLY A 351 -21.05 23.26 5.43
C GLY A 351 -21.85 22.33 6.36
N VAL A 352 -21.43 22.19 7.61
CA VAL A 352 -22.19 21.50 8.67
C VAL A 352 -22.88 22.51 9.57
N ALA A 353 -24.22 22.61 9.48
CA ALA A 353 -25.02 23.60 10.21
C ALA A 353 -24.77 23.61 11.73
N GLU A 354 -24.53 22.44 12.32
CA GLU A 354 -24.28 22.27 13.76
C GLU A 354 -22.92 22.79 14.23
N THR A 355 -21.95 22.98 13.31
CA THR A 355 -20.63 23.54 13.66
C THR A 355 -20.67 25.06 13.79
N LYS A 356 -21.60 25.74 13.11
CA LYS A 356 -21.75 27.21 13.12
C LYS A 356 -21.85 27.83 14.52
N PRO A 357 -22.78 27.39 15.39
CA PRO A 357 -22.90 28.00 16.72
C PRO A 357 -21.64 27.76 17.56
N LYS A 358 -20.99 26.60 17.39
CA LYS A 358 -19.75 26.27 18.11
C LYS A 358 -18.55 27.08 17.64
N ILE A 359 -18.48 27.41 16.36
CA ILE A 359 -17.48 28.35 15.83
C ILE A 359 -17.70 29.74 16.42
N GLN A 360 -18.95 30.22 16.50
CA GLN A 360 -19.27 31.53 17.10
C GLN A 360 -18.91 31.57 18.59
N GLU A 361 -19.33 30.57 19.38
CA GLU A 361 -18.97 30.43 20.79
C GLU A 361 -17.44 30.42 20.99
N LEU A 362 -16.71 29.71 20.13
CA LEU A 362 -15.26 29.66 20.19
C LEU A 362 -14.61 31.03 19.88
N LEU A 363 -15.14 31.77 18.91
CA LEU A 363 -14.66 33.12 18.57
C LEU A 363 -14.92 34.14 19.68
N GLU A 364 -15.96 33.95 20.51
CA GLU A 364 -16.23 34.80 21.68
C GLU A 364 -15.22 34.53 22.82
N VAL A 365 -14.75 33.29 22.95
CA VAL A 365 -13.78 32.88 23.99
C VAL A 365 -12.34 33.21 23.61
N ILE A 366 -12.00 33.23 22.30
CA ILE A 366 -10.64 33.54 21.84
C ILE A 366 -10.36 35.04 22.01
N PRO A 367 -9.36 35.43 22.81
CA PRO A 367 -9.03 36.83 23.03
C PRO A 367 -8.53 37.46 21.71
N GLU A 368 -8.81 38.76 21.52
CA GLU A 368 -8.30 39.50 20.36
C GLU A 368 -6.76 39.61 20.36
N ALA A 369 -6.16 39.63 21.55
CA ALA A 369 -4.72 39.55 21.78
C ALA A 369 -4.44 38.71 23.05
N GLY A 370 -3.46 37.81 22.99
CA GLY A 370 -3.10 36.96 24.14
C GLY A 370 -2.54 35.59 23.76
N GLN A 371 -2.38 34.73 24.76
CA GLN A 371 -1.92 33.35 24.60
C GLN A 371 -3.07 32.40 24.30
N ILE A 372 -2.79 31.35 23.52
CA ILE A 372 -3.73 30.26 23.25
C ILE A 372 -3.71 29.31 24.46
N THR A 373 -4.81 29.24 25.19
CA THR A 373 -4.92 28.41 26.40
C THR A 373 -5.27 26.96 26.06
N SER A 374 -4.97 26.03 26.98
CA SER A 374 -5.35 24.62 26.83
C SER A 374 -6.86 24.40 26.72
N GLU A 375 -7.66 25.26 27.35
CA GLU A 375 -9.13 25.25 27.24
C GLU A 375 -9.61 25.58 25.82
N ILE A 376 -8.99 26.57 25.16
CA ILE A 376 -9.29 26.90 23.75
C ILE A 376 -8.97 25.70 22.86
N ILE A 377 -7.83 25.04 23.07
CA ILE A 377 -7.43 23.84 22.31
C ILE A 377 -8.41 22.69 22.52
N GLU A 378 -8.88 22.48 23.75
CA GLU A 378 -9.87 21.44 24.04
C GLU A 378 -11.23 21.72 23.37
N ASN A 379 -11.66 22.98 23.31
CA ASN A 379 -12.85 23.38 22.58
C ASN A 379 -12.69 23.18 21.06
N ILE A 380 -11.50 23.43 20.52
CA ILE A 380 -11.18 23.11 19.11
C ILE A 380 -11.27 21.60 18.88
N LYS A 381 -10.67 20.76 19.73
CA LYS A 381 -10.77 19.29 19.62
C LYS A 381 -12.22 18.81 19.59
N ARG A 382 -13.07 19.35 20.46
CA ARG A 382 -14.51 19.05 20.48
C ARG A 382 -15.22 19.49 19.19
N LEU A 383 -14.86 20.65 18.65
CA LEU A 383 -15.41 21.14 17.38
C LEU A 383 -15.05 20.19 16.21
N TYR A 384 -13.78 19.76 16.12
CA TYR A 384 -13.35 18.81 15.09
C TYR A 384 -14.03 17.44 15.26
N ALA A 385 -14.14 16.94 16.49
CA ALA A 385 -14.85 15.68 16.76
C ALA A 385 -16.33 15.75 16.35
N LEU A 386 -17.00 16.87 16.66
CA LEU A 386 -18.38 17.11 16.23
C LEU A 386 -18.51 17.11 14.70
N ARG A 387 -17.60 17.83 14.01
CA ARG A 387 -17.57 17.87 12.54
C ARG A 387 -17.34 16.47 11.97
N TRP A 388 -16.34 15.74 12.47
CA TRP A 388 -16.00 14.40 11.99
C TRP A 388 -17.19 13.44 12.03
N GLN A 389 -17.95 13.42 13.12
CA GLN A 389 -19.15 12.59 13.25
C GLN A 389 -20.23 12.90 12.21
N LYS A 390 -20.23 14.11 11.63
CA LYS A 390 -21.20 14.55 10.62
C LYS A 390 -20.72 14.34 9.20
N ILE A 391 -19.41 14.46 8.94
CA ILE A 391 -18.87 14.41 7.58
C ILE A 391 -18.32 13.03 7.19
N LYS A 392 -18.02 12.15 8.16
CA LYS A 392 -17.41 10.84 7.86
C LYS A 392 -18.25 10.03 6.87
N ASP A 393 -17.59 9.42 5.89
CA ASP A 393 -18.22 8.66 4.80
C ASP A 393 -19.20 9.49 3.92
N THR A 394 -19.29 10.81 4.08
CA THR A 394 -20.07 11.73 3.23
C THR A 394 -19.19 12.46 2.21
N PRO A 395 -19.74 13.16 1.19
CA PRO A 395 -18.96 13.97 0.25
C PRO A 395 -18.04 15.02 0.87
N ASP A 396 -18.31 15.42 2.12
CA ASP A 396 -17.56 16.45 2.85
C ASP A 396 -16.45 15.87 3.75
N ASP A 397 -16.26 14.55 3.74
CA ASP A 397 -15.19 13.85 4.48
C ASP A 397 -13.79 14.43 4.17
N TYR A 398 -12.88 14.51 5.14
CA TYR A 398 -11.52 15.03 4.97
C TYR A 398 -10.69 14.32 3.90
N PHE A 399 -10.97 13.05 3.62
CA PHE A 399 -10.34 12.34 2.50
C PHE A 399 -10.78 12.90 1.13
N ARG A 400 -11.93 13.56 1.09
CA ARG A 400 -12.53 14.13 -0.13
C ARG A 400 -12.20 15.61 -0.23
N LYS A 401 -11.87 16.02 -1.45
CA LYS A 401 -11.59 17.42 -1.80
C LYS A 401 -10.70 18.16 -0.77
N PRO A 402 -9.52 17.62 -0.40
CA PRO A 402 -8.65 18.23 0.62
C PRO A 402 -8.24 19.68 0.28
N ASN A 403 -8.26 20.03 -1.00
CA ASN A 403 -7.89 21.36 -1.51
C ASN A 403 -9.06 22.35 -1.63
N ALA A 404 -10.30 21.95 -1.30
CA ALA A 404 -11.50 22.80 -1.39
C ALA A 404 -12.14 23.04 -0.01
N GLU A 405 -13.35 22.55 0.25
CA GLU A 405 -14.14 22.83 1.46
C GLU A 405 -13.40 22.43 2.75
N ASN A 406 -12.55 21.40 2.67
CA ASN A 406 -11.75 20.90 3.79
C ASN A 406 -10.42 21.64 4.00
N ARG A 407 -10.00 22.51 3.08
CA ARG A 407 -8.69 23.17 3.13
C ARG A 407 -8.50 24.00 4.38
N SER A 408 -9.48 24.81 4.78
CA SER A 408 -9.38 25.66 5.98
C SER A 408 -9.26 24.83 7.26
N TRP A 409 -9.99 23.71 7.33
CA TRP A 409 -9.95 22.78 8.46
C TRP A 409 -8.59 22.07 8.57
N ILE A 410 -8.06 21.58 7.45
CA ILE A 410 -6.73 20.96 7.40
C ILE A 410 -5.65 21.98 7.78
N ARG A 411 -5.73 23.20 7.23
CA ARG A 411 -4.76 24.26 7.51
C ARG A 411 -4.71 24.65 8.97
N LEU A 412 -5.87 24.86 9.60
CA LEU A 412 -5.89 25.18 11.03
C LEU A 412 -5.27 24.04 11.86
N ALA A 413 -5.53 22.78 11.52
CA ALA A 413 -4.91 21.63 12.19
C ALA A 413 -3.38 21.64 12.02
N GLN A 414 -2.87 21.93 10.81
CA GLN A 414 -1.43 22.07 10.55
C GLN A 414 -0.79 23.21 11.35
N TYR A 415 -1.42 24.39 11.42
CA TYR A 415 -0.93 25.52 12.24
C TYR A 415 -0.83 25.13 13.72
N LEU A 416 -1.86 24.48 14.25
CA LEU A 416 -1.88 24.02 15.64
C LEU A 416 -0.80 22.98 15.93
N ALA A 417 -0.56 22.05 15.00
CA ALA A 417 0.47 21.03 15.12
C ALA A 417 1.88 21.62 15.00
N GLY A 418 2.13 22.47 14.01
CA GLY A 418 3.42 23.17 13.83
C GLY A 418 3.77 24.05 15.04
N ALA A 419 2.77 24.63 15.69
CA ALA A 419 2.93 25.40 16.92
C ALA A 419 3.06 24.55 18.20
N GLY A 420 2.92 23.23 18.11
CA GLY A 420 3.03 22.32 19.25
C GLY A 420 1.82 22.31 20.21
N TYR A 421 0.67 22.86 19.80
CA TYR A 421 -0.56 22.85 20.63
C TYR A 421 -1.31 21.51 20.59
N ILE A 422 -1.08 20.70 19.56
CA ILE A 422 -1.66 19.36 19.38
C ILE A 422 -0.58 18.34 18.98
N ASP A 423 -0.95 17.07 18.82
CA ASP A 423 -0.05 16.03 18.29
C ASP A 423 0.51 16.46 16.91
N ALA A 424 1.80 16.22 16.67
CA ALA A 424 2.46 16.51 15.40
C ALA A 424 1.74 15.81 14.23
N ASN A 425 1.17 14.63 14.48
CA ASN A 425 0.21 14.00 13.58
C ASN A 425 -1.15 14.71 13.68
N TYR A 426 -1.28 15.82 12.97
CA TYR A 426 -2.51 16.61 12.94
C TYR A 426 -3.72 15.84 12.38
N TYR A 427 -3.53 14.69 11.71
CA TYR A 427 -4.63 13.82 11.30
C TYR A 427 -5.43 13.29 12.49
N LYS A 428 -4.84 13.17 13.68
CA LYS A 428 -5.58 12.83 14.91
C LYS A 428 -6.54 13.91 15.36
N LEU A 429 -6.32 15.17 14.99
CA LEU A 429 -7.31 16.22 15.22
C LEU A 429 -8.46 16.11 14.20
N LEU A 430 -8.13 15.83 12.94
CA LEU A 430 -9.13 15.65 11.87
C LEU A 430 -10.01 14.40 12.10
N ILE A 431 -9.37 13.31 12.51
CA ILE A 431 -9.97 11.98 12.69
C ILE A 431 -9.63 11.51 14.12
N PRO A 432 -10.41 11.90 15.14
CA PRO A 432 -10.09 11.63 16.54
C PRO A 432 -10.06 10.15 16.93
N THR A 433 -10.54 9.26 16.07
CA THR A 433 -10.54 7.81 16.28
C THR A 433 -9.19 7.15 15.96
N LEU A 434 -8.26 7.87 15.31
CA LEU A 434 -6.95 7.34 14.94
C LEU A 434 -6.07 7.04 16.16
N THR A 435 -5.48 5.85 16.19
CA THR A 435 -4.63 5.39 17.30
C THR A 435 -3.14 5.45 17.00
N HIS A 436 -2.73 5.72 15.76
CA HIS A 436 -1.35 5.58 15.30
C HIS A 436 -0.82 6.82 14.57
N ASN A 437 0.51 6.94 14.51
CA ASN A 437 1.22 8.09 13.94
C ASN A 437 2.05 7.74 12.70
N THR A 438 2.37 6.46 12.50
CA THR A 438 3.24 5.99 11.43
C THR A 438 2.57 4.89 10.62
N ASP A 439 2.96 4.78 9.35
CA ASP A 439 2.58 3.65 8.50
C ASP A 439 3.39 2.40 8.91
N PRO A 440 2.75 1.24 9.11
CA PRO A 440 3.41 0.05 9.64
C PRO A 440 4.44 -0.60 8.69
N ILE A 441 4.43 -0.29 7.39
CA ILE A 441 5.42 -0.83 6.44
C ILE A 441 6.60 0.13 6.28
N THR A 442 6.31 1.38 5.89
CA THR A 442 7.35 2.39 5.62
C THR A 442 7.96 2.96 6.90
N GLN A 443 7.26 2.85 8.03
CA GLN A 443 7.62 3.46 9.33
C GLN A 443 7.66 4.99 9.30
N GLU A 444 7.17 5.61 8.22
CA GLU A 444 7.12 7.05 8.07
C GLU A 444 5.87 7.63 8.74
N ASN A 445 5.93 8.92 9.10
CA ASN A 445 4.78 9.61 9.68
C ASN A 445 3.65 9.70 8.65
N LEU A 446 2.42 9.46 9.10
CA LEU A 446 1.24 9.50 8.22
C LEU A 446 1.09 10.87 7.54
N THR A 447 1.46 11.95 8.23
CA THR A 447 1.39 13.33 7.72
C THR A 447 2.45 13.67 6.67
N ASN A 448 3.42 12.80 6.40
CA ASN A 448 4.35 12.98 5.28
C ASN A 448 3.66 12.79 3.92
N TYR A 449 2.48 12.18 3.92
CA TYR A 449 1.70 11.90 2.71
C TYR A 449 0.34 12.57 2.81
N PRO A 450 -0.23 13.05 1.68
CA PRO A 450 -1.55 13.66 1.68
C PRO A 450 -2.63 12.64 2.05
N LEU A 451 -3.70 13.10 2.72
CA LEU A 451 -4.84 12.24 3.10
C LEU A 451 -5.41 11.42 1.94
N SER A 452 -5.36 11.94 0.71
CA SER A 452 -5.84 11.26 -0.50
C SER A 452 -5.07 9.97 -0.84
N HIS A 453 -3.90 9.73 -0.22
CA HIS A 453 -3.14 8.48 -0.35
C HIS A 453 -3.58 7.41 0.65
N PHE A 454 -4.53 7.72 1.53
CA PHE A 454 -5.04 6.82 2.53
C PHE A 454 -6.54 6.58 2.34
N ILE A 455 -7.00 5.46 2.88
CA ILE A 455 -8.40 5.25 3.23
C ILE A 455 -8.48 4.92 4.71
N LEU A 456 -9.59 5.28 5.35
CA LEU A 456 -9.84 4.91 6.74
C LEU A 456 -10.19 3.41 6.84
N SER A 457 -9.67 2.73 7.85
CA SER A 457 -10.05 1.35 8.17
C SER A 457 -11.53 1.24 8.57
N GLU A 458 -12.12 0.06 8.42
CA GLU A 458 -13.53 -0.16 8.78
C GLU A 458 -13.86 0.19 10.23
N ASP A 459 -12.93 -0.11 11.15
CA ASP A 459 -13.02 0.19 12.59
C ASP A 459 -12.63 1.64 12.96
N GLU A 460 -12.28 2.46 11.97
CA GLU A 460 -11.96 3.89 12.07
C GLU A 460 -10.67 4.21 12.86
N LYS A 461 -9.82 3.22 13.15
CA LYS A 461 -8.62 3.40 13.99
C LYS A 461 -7.32 3.58 13.21
N GLU A 462 -7.28 3.15 11.97
CA GLU A 462 -6.07 3.09 11.15
C GLU A 462 -6.28 3.80 9.80
N LEU A 463 -5.23 4.45 9.31
CA LEU A 463 -5.15 4.91 7.93
C LEU A 463 -4.41 3.86 7.11
N LEU A 464 -5.08 3.31 6.11
CA LEU A 464 -4.52 2.31 5.21
C LEU A 464 -3.83 3.01 4.04
N TYR A 465 -2.51 2.91 3.98
CA TYR A 465 -1.69 3.55 2.94
C TYR A 465 -1.80 2.80 1.61
N LEU A 466 -2.43 3.43 0.61
CA LEU A 466 -2.75 2.79 -0.67
C LEU A 466 -1.54 2.47 -1.55
N PRO A 467 -0.46 3.26 -1.57
CA PRO A 467 0.78 2.88 -2.26
C PRO A 467 1.33 1.53 -1.81
N ASN A 468 1.18 1.17 -0.53
CA ASN A 468 1.55 -0.17 -0.05
C ASN A 468 0.65 -1.24 -0.68
N CYS A 469 -0.66 -1.01 -0.80
CA CYS A 469 -1.58 -1.95 -1.45
C CYS A 469 -1.24 -2.16 -2.93
N VAL A 470 -0.91 -1.08 -3.65
CA VAL A 470 -0.50 -1.14 -5.06
C VAL A 470 0.83 -1.87 -5.21
N SER A 471 1.83 -1.51 -4.41
CA SER A 471 3.15 -2.15 -4.43
C SER A 471 3.05 -3.62 -4.10
N GLN A 472 2.22 -3.97 -3.12
CA GLN A 472 1.94 -5.34 -2.73
C GLN A 472 1.25 -6.13 -3.85
N HIS A 473 0.30 -5.53 -4.57
CA HIS A 473 -0.33 -6.17 -5.71
C HIS A 473 0.66 -6.39 -6.86
N GLN A 474 1.44 -5.35 -7.21
CA GLN A 474 2.47 -5.45 -8.24
C GLN A 474 3.48 -6.54 -7.89
N ALA A 475 3.95 -6.59 -6.64
CA ALA A 475 4.93 -7.55 -6.20
C ALA A 475 4.37 -8.99 -6.11
N ASN A 476 3.17 -9.16 -5.54
CA ASN A 476 2.71 -10.45 -5.01
C ASN A 476 1.33 -10.90 -5.51
N GLY A 477 0.69 -10.11 -6.40
CA GLY A 477 -0.62 -10.41 -6.98
C GLY A 477 -1.80 -10.30 -6.02
N THR A 478 -1.59 -9.68 -4.86
CA THR A 478 -2.62 -9.53 -3.84
C THR A 478 -2.79 -8.06 -3.50
N PHE A 479 -3.98 -7.49 -3.73
CA PHE A 479 -4.27 -6.10 -3.35
C PHE A 479 -4.63 -6.04 -1.87
N TYR A 480 -3.63 -6.26 -1.01
CA TYR A 480 -3.79 -6.38 0.43
C TYR A 480 -3.32 -5.10 1.13
N CYS A 481 -4.01 -4.73 2.20
CA CYS A 481 -3.51 -3.74 3.15
C CYS A 481 -2.75 -4.44 4.29
N PHE A 482 -1.78 -3.75 4.86
CA PHE A 482 -1.07 -4.21 6.05
C PHE A 482 -1.59 -3.43 7.26
N SER A 483 -2.29 -4.11 8.16
CA SER A 483 -2.77 -3.52 9.41
C SER A 483 -1.66 -3.50 10.45
N ILE A 484 -1.77 -2.60 11.44
CA ILE A 484 -0.80 -2.53 12.55
C ILE A 484 -0.76 -3.78 13.42
N THR A 485 -1.79 -4.63 13.32
CA THR A 485 -1.79 -5.99 13.87
C THR A 485 -0.75 -6.92 13.21
N ASN A 486 0.13 -6.37 12.36
CA ASN A 486 1.22 -7.02 11.63
C ASN A 486 0.73 -8.12 10.70
N ARG A 487 -0.37 -7.87 9.99
CA ARG A 487 -0.98 -8.85 9.08
C ARG A 487 -1.47 -8.20 7.81
N PHE A 488 -1.15 -8.85 6.70
CA PHE A 488 -1.76 -8.54 5.42
C PHE A 488 -3.18 -9.11 5.36
N ARG A 489 -4.14 -8.28 4.94
CA ARG A 489 -5.53 -8.67 4.67
C ARG A 489 -6.08 -7.95 3.45
N MET A 490 -7.19 -8.44 2.91
CA MET A 490 -7.91 -7.70 1.88
C MET A 490 -8.59 -6.47 2.47
N LEU A 491 -8.85 -5.49 1.61
CA LEU A 491 -9.76 -4.40 1.93
C LEU A 491 -11.17 -4.95 2.12
N THR A 492 -11.85 -4.51 3.17
CA THR A 492 -13.26 -4.87 3.38
C THR A 492 -14.16 -4.19 2.35
N LEU A 493 -15.42 -4.60 2.24
CA LEU A 493 -16.36 -3.96 1.31
C LEU A 493 -16.52 -2.45 1.59
N LYS A 494 -16.53 -2.06 2.87
CA LYS A 494 -16.59 -0.65 3.28
C LYS A 494 -15.34 0.11 2.85
N GLU A 495 -14.17 -0.48 3.04
CA GLU A 495 -12.87 0.11 2.65
C GLU A 495 -12.72 0.21 1.12
N LEU A 496 -13.15 -0.81 0.38
CA LEU A 496 -13.23 -0.76 -1.09
C LEU A 496 -14.18 0.36 -1.56
N GLY A 497 -15.32 0.52 -0.88
CA GLY A 497 -16.25 1.63 -1.11
C GLY A 497 -15.64 3.01 -0.85
N ARG A 498 -14.58 3.10 -0.04
CA ARG A 498 -13.83 4.33 0.21
C ARG A 498 -12.76 4.62 -0.85
N LEU A 499 -12.31 3.61 -1.60
CA LEU A 499 -11.23 3.76 -2.59
C LEU A 499 -11.54 4.77 -3.69
N GLN A 500 -12.81 4.89 -4.09
CA GLN A 500 -13.28 5.88 -5.07
C GLN A 500 -13.03 7.34 -4.66
N PHE A 501 -12.73 7.59 -3.38
CA PHE A 501 -12.46 8.92 -2.83
C PHE A 501 -10.96 9.21 -2.69
N ALA A 502 -10.11 8.20 -2.88
CA ALA A 502 -8.67 8.38 -2.85
C ALA A 502 -8.17 9.11 -4.11
N ALA A 503 -6.87 9.40 -4.16
CA ALA A 503 -6.25 9.93 -5.37
C ALA A 503 -6.52 9.01 -6.58
N SER A 504 -6.90 9.62 -7.71
CA SER A 504 -7.43 8.90 -8.88
C SER A 504 -6.52 7.76 -9.34
N GLN A 505 -5.19 7.93 -9.28
CA GLN A 505 -4.21 6.91 -9.63
C GLN A 505 -4.41 5.57 -8.91
N PHE A 506 -4.85 5.57 -7.64
CA PHE A 506 -5.05 4.33 -6.88
C PHE A 506 -6.38 3.67 -7.23
N TYR A 507 -7.43 4.48 -7.40
CA TYR A 507 -8.74 4.00 -7.80
C TYR A 507 -8.73 3.47 -9.24
N GLU A 508 -8.11 4.20 -10.17
CA GLU A 508 -7.91 3.78 -11.55
C GLU A 508 -7.08 2.51 -11.64
N TYR A 509 -5.99 2.40 -10.87
CA TYR A 509 -5.20 1.17 -10.79
C TYR A 509 -6.07 -0.01 -10.35
N TYR A 510 -6.86 0.16 -9.29
CA TYR A 510 -7.76 -0.90 -8.84
C TYR A 510 -8.79 -1.26 -9.91
N MET A 511 -9.46 -0.28 -10.52
CA MET A 511 -10.50 -0.54 -11.51
C MET A 511 -9.98 -1.15 -12.82
N GLN A 512 -8.80 -0.72 -13.29
CA GLN A 512 -8.23 -1.12 -14.59
C GLN A 512 -7.32 -2.35 -14.51
N VAL A 513 -6.81 -2.66 -13.32
CA VAL A 513 -5.88 -3.78 -13.13
C VAL A 513 -6.51 -4.82 -12.22
N VAL A 514 -6.83 -4.47 -10.98
CA VAL A 514 -7.24 -5.44 -9.96
C VAL A 514 -8.66 -5.97 -10.20
N ALA A 515 -9.61 -5.09 -10.50
CA ALA A 515 -11.03 -5.45 -10.65
C ALA A 515 -11.32 -6.17 -11.98
N THR A 516 -10.49 -5.95 -12.99
CA THR A 516 -10.58 -6.59 -14.32
C THR A 516 -9.72 -7.82 -14.44
N GLU A 517 -8.89 -8.13 -13.45
CA GLU A 517 -8.06 -9.33 -13.47
C GLU A 517 -8.94 -10.59 -13.49
N GLU A 518 -8.66 -11.47 -14.46
CA GLU A 518 -9.37 -12.74 -14.57
C GLU A 518 -9.17 -13.56 -13.30
N VAL A 519 -10.27 -13.90 -12.65
CA VAL A 519 -10.24 -14.75 -11.46
C VAL A 519 -9.73 -16.13 -11.88
N ASN A 520 -8.52 -16.45 -11.42
CA ASN A 520 -7.92 -17.75 -11.66
C ASN A 520 -8.88 -18.86 -11.21
N LEU A 521 -9.16 -19.79 -12.13
CA LEU A 521 -10.06 -20.90 -11.84
C LEU A 521 -9.44 -21.84 -10.78
N PRO A 522 -10.25 -22.35 -9.82
CA PRO A 522 -9.78 -23.29 -8.81
C PRO A 522 -9.16 -24.57 -9.41
N ILE A 523 -8.08 -25.03 -8.78
CA ILE A 523 -7.31 -26.25 -9.09
C ILE A 523 -7.57 -27.32 -8.01
N ASN A 524 -7.54 -28.59 -8.39
CA ASN A 524 -7.70 -29.74 -7.51
C ASN A 524 -6.57 -29.84 -6.48
N LYS A 525 -6.90 -30.39 -5.29
CA LYS A 525 -5.92 -30.60 -4.23
C LYS A 525 -4.78 -31.53 -4.64
N GLU A 526 -5.08 -32.56 -5.42
CA GLU A 526 -4.08 -33.53 -5.91
C GLU A 526 -3.06 -32.87 -6.84
N THR A 527 -3.51 -32.00 -7.74
CA THR A 527 -2.64 -31.19 -8.61
C THR A 527 -1.70 -30.29 -7.80
N ILE A 528 -2.21 -29.62 -6.76
CA ILE A 528 -1.38 -28.79 -5.86
C ILE A 528 -0.40 -29.65 -5.06
N ALA A 529 -0.77 -30.87 -4.66
CA ALA A 529 0.14 -31.80 -3.99
C ALA A 529 1.27 -32.27 -4.93
N ALA A 530 0.97 -32.53 -6.21
CA ALA A 530 1.99 -32.85 -7.21
C ALA A 530 2.95 -31.68 -7.46
N LEU A 531 2.44 -30.44 -7.50
CA LEU A 531 3.28 -29.22 -7.56
C LEU A 531 4.16 -29.05 -6.32
N LYS A 532 3.63 -29.38 -5.12
CA LYS A 532 4.43 -29.37 -3.88
C LYS A 532 5.60 -30.35 -3.97
N ASP A 533 5.36 -31.56 -4.48
CA ASP A 533 6.40 -32.56 -4.72
C ASP A 533 7.45 -32.05 -5.71
N LEU A 534 6.99 -31.40 -6.79
CA LEU A 534 7.89 -30.74 -7.76
C LEU A 534 8.77 -29.70 -7.07
N VAL A 535 8.19 -28.78 -6.27
CA VAL A 535 8.93 -27.76 -5.51
C VAL A 535 9.96 -28.40 -4.57
N ASN A 536 9.60 -29.49 -3.88
CA ASN A 536 10.52 -30.21 -3.02
C ASN A 536 11.71 -30.82 -3.78
N GLY A 537 11.55 -31.16 -5.06
CA GLY A 537 12.66 -31.61 -5.91
C GLY A 537 13.49 -30.48 -6.48
N THR A 538 12.85 -29.38 -6.90
CA THR A 538 13.45 -28.38 -7.79
C THR A 538 13.89 -27.10 -7.09
N LEU A 539 13.18 -26.64 -6.05
CA LEU A 539 13.52 -25.41 -5.36
C LEU A 539 14.74 -25.62 -4.46
N ASN A 540 15.79 -24.87 -4.77
CA ASN A 540 17.06 -24.89 -4.06
C ASN A 540 17.44 -23.47 -3.62
N PRO A 541 17.30 -23.13 -2.33
CA PRO A 541 17.52 -21.76 -1.86
C PRO A 541 18.98 -21.28 -2.03
N LEU A 542 19.96 -22.20 -2.01
CA LEU A 542 21.37 -21.85 -2.21
C LEU A 542 21.65 -21.47 -3.68
N ALA A 543 20.97 -22.13 -4.62
CA ALA A 543 21.10 -21.85 -6.05
C ALA A 543 20.57 -20.45 -6.43
N LEU A 544 19.59 -19.93 -5.68
CA LEU A 544 19.09 -18.56 -5.82
C LEU A 544 20.16 -17.51 -5.51
N ARG A 545 21.14 -17.82 -4.65
CA ARG A 545 22.22 -16.90 -4.26
C ARG A 545 23.46 -17.00 -5.17
N LEU A 546 23.73 -18.17 -5.74
CA LEU A 546 25.00 -18.47 -6.44
C LEU A 546 24.92 -18.31 -7.96
N SER A 547 24.05 -17.45 -8.47
CA SER A 547 23.88 -17.21 -9.92
C SER A 547 23.72 -18.52 -10.72
N HIS A 548 22.82 -19.40 -10.25
CA HIS A 548 22.38 -20.61 -10.97
C HIS A 548 23.32 -21.83 -10.97
N LYS A 549 24.37 -21.85 -10.12
CA LYS A 549 25.20 -23.07 -9.95
C LYS A 549 24.52 -24.06 -8.99
N ILE A 550 23.86 -25.08 -9.55
CA ILE A 550 23.41 -26.28 -8.81
C ILE A 550 24.45 -27.39 -8.91
N THR A 551 24.55 -28.24 -7.89
CA THR A 551 25.39 -29.45 -7.96
C THR A 551 24.76 -30.49 -8.91
N VAL A 552 25.56 -31.37 -9.50
CA VAL A 552 25.08 -32.46 -10.39
C VAL A 552 24.00 -33.32 -9.71
N ASP A 553 24.15 -33.63 -8.42
CA ASP A 553 23.15 -34.40 -7.67
C ASP A 553 21.81 -33.65 -7.54
N GLN A 554 21.87 -32.33 -7.35
CA GLN A 554 20.67 -31.48 -7.27
C GLN A 554 19.98 -31.35 -8.62
N GLU A 555 20.75 -31.27 -9.71
CA GLU A 555 20.22 -31.27 -11.07
C GLU A 555 19.48 -32.57 -11.37
N LYS A 556 20.07 -33.72 -11.01
CA LYS A 556 19.44 -35.03 -11.16
C LYS A 556 18.15 -35.16 -10.32
N ILE A 557 18.13 -34.65 -9.10
CA ILE A 557 16.92 -34.63 -8.26
C ILE A 557 15.83 -33.76 -8.91
N ALA A 558 16.20 -32.60 -9.44
CA ALA A 558 15.26 -31.71 -10.12
C ALA A 558 14.68 -32.35 -11.39
N GLU A 559 15.52 -32.98 -12.22
CA GLU A 559 15.12 -33.70 -13.43
C GLU A 559 14.12 -34.84 -13.10
N GLN A 560 14.42 -35.66 -12.09
CA GLN A 560 13.52 -36.72 -11.62
C GLN A 560 12.17 -36.16 -11.14
N ALA A 561 12.17 -35.01 -10.47
CA ALA A 561 10.95 -34.37 -10.01
C ALA A 561 10.10 -33.84 -11.18
N TYR A 562 10.73 -33.28 -12.23
CA TYR A 562 10.03 -32.87 -13.45
C TYR A 562 9.46 -34.06 -14.21
N ILE A 563 10.22 -35.15 -14.39
CA ILE A 563 9.73 -36.38 -15.04
C ILE A 563 8.47 -36.88 -14.33
N LYS A 564 8.54 -37.04 -13.00
CA LYS A 564 7.39 -37.46 -12.20
C LYS A 564 6.19 -36.53 -12.36
N PHE A 565 6.44 -35.22 -12.43
CA PHE A 565 5.38 -34.23 -12.62
C PHE A 565 4.78 -34.26 -14.03
N PHE A 566 5.59 -34.48 -15.08
CA PHE A 566 5.10 -34.62 -16.45
C PHE A 566 4.27 -35.88 -16.65
N ASP A 567 4.67 -37.00 -16.05
CA ASP A 567 3.86 -38.23 -16.04
C ASP A 567 2.48 -37.95 -15.40
N PHE A 568 2.47 -37.21 -14.28
CA PHE A 568 1.21 -36.76 -13.66
C PHE A 568 0.39 -35.83 -14.57
N LEU A 569 1.03 -34.89 -15.28
CA LEU A 569 0.34 -33.99 -16.22
C LEU A 569 -0.29 -34.75 -17.39
N SER A 570 0.34 -35.82 -17.89
CA SER A 570 -0.23 -36.63 -18.99
C SER A 570 -1.50 -37.38 -18.60
N ASP A 571 -1.68 -37.65 -17.31
CA ASP A 571 -2.85 -38.34 -16.76
C ASP A 571 -3.96 -37.37 -16.31
N LEU A 572 -3.74 -36.05 -16.34
CA LEU A 572 -4.73 -35.06 -15.90
C LEU A 572 -5.92 -34.94 -16.86
N PRO A 573 -7.16 -34.77 -16.34
CA PRO A 573 -8.30 -34.37 -17.15
C PRO A 573 -8.02 -33.07 -17.92
N SER A 574 -8.47 -32.98 -19.17
CA SER A 574 -8.18 -31.84 -20.05
C SER A 574 -8.64 -30.50 -19.49
N ASP A 575 -9.75 -30.48 -18.76
CA ASP A 575 -10.28 -29.28 -18.13
C ASP A 575 -9.44 -28.84 -16.91
N GLU A 576 -8.88 -29.78 -16.15
CA GLU A 576 -7.97 -29.51 -15.03
C GLU A 576 -6.60 -29.02 -15.52
N LEU A 577 -6.08 -29.66 -16.58
CA LEU A 577 -4.85 -29.23 -17.25
C LEU A 577 -4.98 -27.79 -17.77
N ALA A 578 -6.09 -27.47 -18.43
CA ALA A 578 -6.36 -26.11 -18.93
C ALA A 578 -6.45 -25.08 -17.79
N ARG A 579 -7.03 -25.44 -16.64
CA ARG A 579 -7.06 -24.56 -15.44
C ARG A 579 -5.66 -24.33 -14.88
N LEU A 580 -4.87 -25.39 -14.77
CA LEU A 580 -3.49 -25.31 -14.29
C LEU A 580 -2.67 -24.41 -15.22
N TYR A 581 -2.67 -24.66 -16.52
CA TYR A 581 -1.83 -23.95 -17.49
C TYR A 581 -2.19 -22.46 -17.61
N ASN A 582 -3.48 -22.12 -17.54
CA ASN A 582 -3.93 -20.74 -17.54
C ASN A 582 -3.78 -20.03 -16.19
N HIS A 583 -3.43 -20.75 -15.12
CA HIS A 583 -3.29 -20.15 -13.80
C HIS A 583 -2.12 -19.15 -13.81
N THR A 584 -2.41 -17.92 -13.40
CA THR A 584 -1.41 -16.86 -13.33
C THR A 584 -0.83 -16.78 -11.91
N VAL A 585 0.50 -16.67 -11.81
CA VAL A 585 1.22 -16.45 -10.56
C VAL A 585 1.97 -15.13 -10.67
N ILE A 586 1.77 -14.26 -9.69
CA ILE A 586 2.51 -13.01 -9.56
C ILE A 586 3.45 -13.14 -8.37
N TRP A 587 4.75 -13.01 -8.63
CA TRP A 587 5.78 -13.05 -7.62
C TRP A 587 6.94 -12.14 -8.00
N ARG A 588 7.38 -11.28 -7.06
CA ARG A 588 8.43 -10.27 -7.24
C ARG A 588 8.28 -9.45 -8.53
N ALA A 589 7.07 -8.93 -8.76
CA ALA A 589 6.72 -8.12 -9.91
C ALA A 589 6.76 -8.84 -11.27
N GLN A 590 6.88 -10.16 -11.27
CA GLN A 590 6.77 -11.00 -12.46
C GLN A 590 5.44 -11.73 -12.44
N LYS A 591 4.62 -11.51 -13.48
CA LYS A 591 3.38 -12.23 -13.74
C LYS A 591 3.67 -13.29 -14.80
N LYS A 592 3.56 -14.57 -14.43
CA LYS A 592 3.74 -15.69 -15.36
C LYS A 592 2.55 -16.64 -15.30
N ARG A 593 2.18 -17.21 -16.45
CA ARG A 593 1.28 -18.37 -16.52
C ARG A 593 2.07 -19.64 -16.22
N ILE A 594 1.40 -20.66 -15.67
CA ILE A 594 2.06 -21.95 -15.43
C ILE A 594 2.55 -22.59 -16.73
N SER A 595 1.84 -22.41 -17.85
CA SER A 595 2.33 -22.87 -19.16
C SER A 595 3.67 -22.24 -19.54
N GLU A 596 3.82 -20.93 -19.35
CA GLU A 596 5.05 -20.18 -19.65
C GLU A 596 6.21 -20.67 -18.77
N ILE A 597 5.96 -20.89 -17.46
CA ILE A 597 6.97 -21.40 -16.54
C ILE A 597 7.43 -22.81 -16.93
N ILE A 598 6.50 -23.67 -17.37
CA ILE A 598 6.83 -25.02 -17.82
C ILE A 598 7.65 -24.97 -19.12
N GLU A 599 7.26 -24.14 -20.09
CA GLU A 599 7.97 -23.95 -21.36
C GLU A 599 9.39 -23.41 -21.15
N ASP A 600 9.56 -22.40 -20.28
CA ASP A 600 10.85 -21.78 -19.95
C ASP A 600 11.87 -22.81 -19.41
N VAL A 601 11.40 -23.86 -18.74
CA VAL A 601 12.24 -24.93 -18.20
C VAL A 601 12.51 -26.04 -19.22
N GLN A 602 11.59 -26.28 -20.16
CA GLN A 602 11.61 -27.42 -21.10
C GLN A 602 12.49 -27.22 -22.35
N LEU A 603 12.91 -26.00 -22.68
CA LEU A 603 13.44 -25.59 -23.99
C LEU A 603 14.67 -26.33 -24.58
N ASN A 604 15.19 -27.43 -24.01
CA ASN A 604 16.30 -28.20 -24.61
C ASN A 604 16.27 -29.74 -24.45
N GLU A 605 15.21 -30.36 -23.94
CA GLU A 605 15.20 -31.82 -23.63
C GLU A 605 14.27 -32.65 -24.54
N THR A 606 14.02 -32.24 -25.79
CA THR A 606 13.58 -33.23 -26.79
C THR A 606 14.81 -33.88 -27.42
N PRO A 607 15.15 -35.14 -27.09
CA PRO A 607 16.08 -35.87 -27.92
C PRO A 607 15.49 -35.93 -29.32
N LYS A 608 16.22 -35.44 -30.32
CA LYS A 608 15.90 -35.66 -31.73
C LYS A 608 15.74 -37.16 -31.93
N VAL A 609 14.49 -37.63 -31.98
CA VAL A 609 14.18 -38.99 -32.36
C VAL A 609 14.70 -39.13 -33.79
N VAL A 610 15.80 -39.87 -33.94
CA VAL A 610 16.34 -40.27 -35.23
C VAL A 610 15.27 -41.12 -35.90
N GLN A 611 14.49 -40.51 -36.79
CA GLN A 611 13.61 -41.24 -37.68
C GLN A 611 14.47 -42.08 -38.63
N VAL A 612 14.64 -43.36 -38.29
CA VAL A 612 15.14 -44.35 -39.24
C VAL A 612 14.04 -44.59 -40.27
N SER A 613 14.25 -43.99 -41.44
CA SER A 613 13.47 -44.17 -42.65
C SER A 613 13.30 -45.66 -43.02
N LYS A 614 12.06 -46.09 -43.25
CA LYS A 614 11.73 -47.21 -44.15
C LYS A 614 10.99 -46.66 -45.38
N PRO A 615 11.32 -47.11 -46.61
CA PRO A 615 10.71 -46.59 -47.82
C PRO A 615 9.40 -47.33 -48.10
N ALA A 616 8.34 -46.58 -48.43
CA ALA A 616 7.12 -47.12 -49.03
C ALA A 616 6.92 -46.51 -50.42
N ARG A 617 6.74 -47.41 -51.39
CA ARG A 617 6.47 -47.19 -52.82
C ARG A 617 5.06 -46.61 -53.04
N VAL A 618 5.01 -45.57 -53.86
CA VAL A 618 4.15 -45.32 -55.04
C VAL A 618 2.76 -45.99 -55.12
N SER A 619 1.71 -45.17 -55.17
CA SER A 619 0.80 -44.95 -56.33
C SER A 619 -0.40 -44.07 -55.88
N GLY A 620 -0.69 -42.93 -56.53
CA GLY A 620 -1.77 -42.76 -57.54
C GLY A 620 -3.14 -42.67 -56.85
N THR A 621 -4.05 -41.71 -57.05
CA THR A 621 -4.38 -40.81 -58.15
C THR A 621 -5.51 -39.87 -57.66
N ALA A 622 -5.41 -38.58 -58.01
CA ALA A 622 -6.45 -37.71 -58.57
C ALA A 622 -7.90 -37.77 -58.04
N GLU A 623 -8.47 -36.62 -57.66
CA GLU A 623 -9.61 -36.03 -58.41
C GLU A 623 -9.94 -34.59 -57.96
N SER A 624 -10.43 -33.84 -58.94
CA SER A 624 -10.67 -32.40 -58.98
C SER A 624 -12.16 -32.06 -58.92
N SER A 625 -12.52 -30.86 -58.46
CA SER A 625 -13.46 -29.96 -59.16
C SER A 625 -13.63 -28.64 -58.39
N PHE A 626 -13.26 -27.49 -59.00
CA PHE A 626 -14.12 -26.47 -59.64
C PHE A 626 -15.14 -25.84 -58.65
N ILE A 627 -15.20 -24.52 -58.44
CA ILE A 627 -15.77 -23.51 -59.34
C ILE A 627 -15.28 -22.07 -59.01
N THR A 628 -15.33 -21.26 -60.06
CA THR A 628 -14.89 -19.89 -60.41
C THR A 628 -15.36 -18.66 -59.59
N LYS A 629 -14.44 -17.68 -59.58
CA LYS A 629 -14.46 -16.19 -59.42
C LYS A 629 -15.53 -15.44 -60.26
N PRO A 630 -15.82 -14.10 -60.08
CA PRO A 630 -14.85 -12.96 -60.05
C PRO A 630 -15.15 -11.75 -59.11
N GLN A 631 -14.08 -11.09 -58.58
CA GLN A 631 -13.59 -9.69 -58.81
C GLN A 631 -14.58 -8.57 -58.42
N GLU A 632 -14.27 -7.55 -57.62
CA GLU A 632 -13.16 -6.57 -57.56
C GLU A 632 -12.88 -6.24 -56.07
N GLY A 633 -11.78 -5.67 -55.56
CA GLY A 633 -10.59 -4.99 -56.06
C GLY A 633 -10.14 -4.04 -54.95
N LEU A 634 -9.00 -4.27 -54.29
CA LEU A 634 -8.21 -3.24 -53.60
C LEU A 634 -6.79 -3.78 -53.33
N LEU A 635 -5.81 -3.16 -53.97
CA LEU A 635 -4.38 -3.42 -53.79
C LEU A 635 -3.92 -2.82 -52.47
N LEU A 636 -3.52 -3.66 -51.52
CA LEU A 636 -2.60 -3.32 -50.44
C LEU A 636 -1.39 -4.23 -50.55
N THR A 637 -0.24 -3.62 -50.78
CA THR A 637 1.07 -4.25 -50.82
C THR A 637 1.46 -4.66 -49.39
N GLU A 638 1.13 -5.88 -48.98
CA GLU A 638 1.71 -6.50 -47.79
C GLU A 638 3.20 -6.80 -48.04
N THR A 639 4.07 -6.02 -47.42
CA THR A 639 5.46 -6.41 -47.22
C THR A 639 5.51 -7.59 -46.26
N LEU A 640 5.91 -8.76 -46.76
CA LEU A 640 6.28 -9.93 -45.98
C LEU A 640 7.22 -9.54 -44.83
N PRO A 641 6.90 -9.88 -43.56
CA PRO A 641 7.84 -9.68 -42.47
C PRO A 641 9.02 -10.62 -42.68
N THR A 642 10.20 -10.04 -42.82
CA THR A 642 11.47 -10.75 -42.70
C THR A 642 11.59 -11.19 -41.24
N ASN A 643 11.40 -12.49 -40.99
CA ASN A 643 11.70 -13.12 -39.71
C ASN A 643 13.17 -12.84 -39.35
N LYS A 644 13.40 -11.83 -38.51
CA LYS A 644 14.62 -11.75 -37.71
C LYS A 644 14.52 -12.89 -36.71
N GLU A 645 15.39 -13.89 -36.85
CA GLU A 645 15.59 -14.89 -35.81
C GLU A 645 15.96 -14.15 -34.51
N GLU A 646 15.05 -14.19 -33.53
CA GLU A 646 15.36 -13.77 -32.17
C GLU A 646 16.51 -14.63 -31.64
N PRO A 647 17.46 -14.05 -30.88
CA PRO A 647 18.52 -14.82 -30.26
C PRO A 647 17.92 -15.94 -29.38
N PRO A 648 18.54 -17.12 -29.32
CA PRO A 648 18.03 -18.25 -28.52
C PRO A 648 17.89 -17.82 -27.06
N ARG A 649 16.69 -17.96 -26.50
CA ARG A 649 16.40 -17.63 -25.10
C ARG A 649 17.25 -18.52 -24.19
N GLU A 650 18.01 -17.91 -23.29
CA GLU A 650 18.77 -18.63 -22.27
C GLU A 650 17.81 -19.37 -21.32
N ARG A 651 18.13 -20.64 -20.98
CA ARG A 651 17.32 -21.48 -20.08
C ARG A 651 17.16 -20.76 -18.74
N GLU A 652 15.92 -20.53 -18.32
CA GLU A 652 15.68 -19.98 -16.99
C GLU A 652 16.10 -21.00 -15.94
N CYS A 653 16.68 -20.54 -14.83
CA CYS A 653 17.13 -21.44 -13.79
C CYS A 653 15.94 -22.15 -13.13
N ILE A 654 16.01 -23.48 -13.07
CA ILE A 654 15.02 -24.35 -12.42
C ILE A 654 14.66 -23.89 -11.00
N ALA A 655 15.63 -23.37 -10.24
CA ALA A 655 15.38 -22.87 -8.89
C ALA A 655 14.48 -21.62 -8.87
N VAL A 656 14.57 -20.75 -9.88
CA VAL A 656 13.72 -19.55 -10.03
C VAL A 656 12.30 -19.95 -10.40
N ALA A 657 12.14 -20.87 -11.37
CA ALA A 657 10.83 -21.47 -11.69
C ALA A 657 10.18 -22.13 -10.46
N GLY A 658 10.99 -22.80 -9.63
CA GLY A 658 10.58 -23.38 -8.36
C GLY A 658 9.92 -22.38 -7.39
N GLN A 659 10.28 -21.10 -7.42
CA GLN A 659 9.66 -20.07 -6.57
C GLN A 659 8.21 -19.78 -6.99
N PHE A 660 7.91 -19.76 -8.29
CA PHE A 660 6.55 -19.56 -8.78
C PHE A 660 5.64 -20.74 -8.42
N PHE A 661 6.14 -21.97 -8.56
CA PHE A 661 5.41 -23.15 -8.11
C PHE A 661 5.21 -23.14 -6.58
N ALA A 662 6.22 -22.76 -5.80
CA ALA A 662 6.09 -22.64 -4.36
C ALA A 662 5.03 -21.59 -3.97
N LYS A 663 5.03 -20.43 -4.64
CA LYS A 663 4.02 -19.38 -4.45
C LYS A 663 2.61 -19.90 -4.77
N LEU A 664 2.42 -20.62 -5.88
CA LEU A 664 1.13 -21.21 -6.22
C LEU A 664 0.66 -22.22 -5.15
N VAL A 665 1.55 -23.10 -4.67
CA VAL A 665 1.21 -24.07 -3.62
C VAL A 665 0.82 -23.35 -2.33
N ILE A 666 1.59 -22.32 -1.93
CA ILE A 666 1.31 -21.51 -0.73
C ILE A 666 0.00 -20.73 -0.88
N ASP A 667 -0.31 -20.23 -2.08
CA ASP A 667 -1.56 -19.53 -2.33
C ASP A 667 -2.78 -20.40 -2.03
N TYR A 668 -2.69 -21.72 -2.22
CA TYR A 668 -3.73 -22.68 -1.86
C TYR A 668 -3.61 -23.25 -0.44
N ASP A 669 -2.39 -23.39 0.09
CA ASP A 669 -2.13 -23.93 1.43
C ASP A 669 -0.97 -23.17 2.12
N PRO A 670 -1.26 -22.04 2.80
CA PRO A 670 -0.23 -21.20 3.41
C PRO A 670 0.56 -21.89 4.52
N GLN A 671 0.01 -22.94 5.12
CA GLN A 671 0.69 -23.69 6.18
C GLN A 671 1.45 -24.91 5.66
N VAL A 672 1.45 -25.12 4.34
CA VAL A 672 2.22 -26.18 3.72
C VAL A 672 3.68 -26.08 4.15
N LYS A 673 4.21 -27.23 4.57
CA LYS A 673 5.62 -27.42 4.85
C LYS A 673 6.29 -28.11 3.69
N PHE A 674 7.35 -27.48 3.19
CA PHE A 674 8.30 -28.05 2.23
C PHE A 674 9.38 -28.83 2.98
N ARG A 675 10.30 -29.47 2.25
CA ARG A 675 11.43 -30.18 2.85
C ARG A 675 12.26 -29.23 3.74
N PRO A 676 12.88 -29.71 4.84
CA PRO A 676 13.59 -28.86 5.82
C PRO A 676 14.60 -27.89 5.19
N GLY A 677 15.37 -28.34 4.19
CA GLY A 677 16.34 -27.49 3.50
C GLY A 677 15.77 -26.29 2.72
N ILE A 678 14.45 -26.27 2.46
CA ILE A 678 13.75 -25.10 1.90
C ILE A 678 13.18 -24.24 3.04
N GLU A 679 12.59 -24.86 4.07
CA GLU A 679 11.97 -24.18 5.22
C GLU A 679 12.96 -23.39 6.07
N GLU A 680 14.16 -23.94 6.28
CA GLU A 680 15.16 -23.37 7.20
C GLU A 680 15.94 -22.19 6.58
N LEU A 681 15.89 -22.02 5.26
CA LEU A 681 16.66 -21.00 4.55
C LEU A 681 15.76 -19.81 4.14
N PRO A 682 16.00 -18.60 4.69
CA PRO A 682 15.23 -17.40 4.34
C PRO A 682 15.27 -17.02 2.86
N LEU A 683 16.27 -17.53 2.11
CA LEU A 683 16.48 -17.28 0.69
C LEU A 683 15.32 -17.73 -0.20
N ALA A 684 14.53 -18.71 0.25
CA ALA A 684 13.32 -19.14 -0.47
C ALA A 684 12.17 -18.15 -0.34
N ALA A 685 12.24 -17.19 0.60
CA ALA A 685 11.21 -16.21 0.90
C ALA A 685 9.83 -16.83 1.19
N LEU A 686 9.80 -18.05 1.76
CA LEU A 686 8.55 -18.75 2.04
C LEU A 686 7.66 -17.97 3.01
N ASP A 687 8.23 -17.34 4.03
CA ASP A 687 7.44 -16.58 5.01
C ASP A 687 6.79 -15.35 4.37
N GLU A 688 7.50 -14.68 3.45
CA GLU A 688 6.93 -13.59 2.63
C GLU A 688 5.79 -14.12 1.74
N MET A 689 5.98 -15.24 1.04
CA MET A 689 4.93 -15.87 0.23
C MET A 689 3.69 -16.22 1.08
N ARG A 690 3.90 -16.74 2.29
CA ARG A 690 2.81 -17.12 3.22
C ARG A 690 2.03 -15.91 3.70
N LEU A 691 2.73 -14.83 4.04
CA LEU A 691 2.13 -13.55 4.42
C LEU A 691 1.29 -12.97 3.26
N CYS A 692 1.77 -13.13 2.04
CA CYS A 692 1.17 -12.58 0.81
C CYS A 692 0.30 -13.58 0.05
N SER A 693 -0.09 -14.68 0.70
CA SER A 693 -0.86 -15.74 0.05
C SER A 693 -2.22 -15.24 -0.43
N ALA A 694 -2.58 -15.58 -1.67
CA ALA A 694 -3.89 -15.29 -2.25
C ALA A 694 -5.04 -16.02 -1.54
N LYS A 695 -4.73 -17.11 -0.81
CA LYS A 695 -5.70 -17.93 -0.04
C LYS A 695 -6.80 -18.48 -0.97
N ASN A 696 -6.37 -19.11 -2.05
CA ASN A 696 -7.21 -19.76 -3.05
C ASN A 696 -7.90 -20.99 -2.46
N VAL A 697 -9.11 -21.24 -2.96
CA VAL A 697 -9.93 -22.39 -2.53
C VAL A 697 -9.75 -23.50 -3.55
N PHE A 698 -9.50 -24.72 -3.08
CA PHE A 698 -9.40 -25.90 -3.94
C PHE A 698 -10.70 -26.17 -4.68
N ARG A 699 -10.59 -26.70 -5.90
CA ARG A 699 -11.72 -27.06 -6.75
C ARG A 699 -12.71 -28.04 -6.09
N ASP A 700 -12.22 -28.92 -5.22
CA ASP A 700 -13.05 -29.87 -4.44
C ASP A 700 -14.18 -29.17 -3.65
N TRP A 701 -13.99 -27.90 -3.31
CA TRP A 701 -14.92 -27.09 -2.52
C TRP A 701 -15.74 -26.10 -3.37
N ARG A 702 -15.78 -26.28 -4.69
CA ARG A 702 -16.54 -25.41 -5.61
C ARG A 702 -18.05 -25.38 -5.33
N HIS A 703 -18.58 -26.45 -4.72
CA HIS A 703 -20.00 -26.59 -4.38
C HIS A 703 -20.44 -25.71 -3.20
N ILE A 704 -19.51 -25.10 -2.46
CA ILE A 704 -19.80 -24.17 -1.36
C ILE A 704 -19.43 -22.76 -1.82
N ASP A 705 -20.41 -21.87 -1.88
CA ASP A 705 -20.21 -20.45 -2.16
C ASP A 705 -19.88 -19.65 -0.87
N ASP A 706 -19.62 -18.34 -1.00
CA ASP A 706 -19.24 -17.51 0.14
C ASP A 706 -20.36 -17.37 1.18
N LYS A 707 -21.62 -17.32 0.72
CA LYS A 707 -22.79 -17.22 1.60
C LYS A 707 -22.95 -18.48 2.45
N GLU A 708 -22.85 -19.65 1.83
CA GLU A 708 -22.96 -20.93 2.52
C GLU A 708 -21.75 -21.18 3.43
N ALA A 709 -20.53 -20.84 2.99
CA ALA A 709 -19.34 -20.93 3.84
C ALA A 709 -19.46 -20.04 5.08
N THR A 710 -19.98 -18.81 4.93
CA THR A 710 -20.28 -17.91 6.05
C THR A 710 -21.28 -18.53 7.01
N ARG A 711 -22.42 -19.00 6.49
CA ARG A 711 -23.45 -19.65 7.31
C ARG A 711 -22.87 -20.82 8.10
N ARG A 712 -22.10 -21.71 7.45
CA ARG A 712 -21.50 -22.88 8.10
C ARG A 712 -20.46 -22.49 9.15
N ALA A 713 -19.57 -21.56 8.82
CA ALA A 713 -18.55 -21.06 9.75
C ALA A 713 -19.16 -20.44 11.02
N LEU A 714 -20.16 -19.57 10.87
CA LEU A 714 -20.88 -18.96 11.99
C LEU A 714 -21.66 -20.00 12.80
N THR A 715 -22.26 -21.01 12.14
CA THR A 715 -22.95 -22.12 12.81
C THR A 715 -21.97 -22.95 13.65
N ILE A 716 -20.77 -23.23 13.14
CA ILE A 716 -19.73 -23.92 13.91
C ILE A 716 -19.36 -23.10 15.15
N LEU A 717 -19.20 -21.78 15.00
CA LEU A 717 -18.86 -20.90 16.11
C LEU A 717 -19.95 -20.85 17.18
N VAL A 718 -21.22 -20.70 16.79
CA VAL A 718 -22.35 -20.77 17.74
C VAL A 718 -22.37 -22.13 18.42
N SER A 719 -22.20 -23.22 17.67
CA SER A 719 -22.15 -24.57 18.22
C SER A 719 -21.00 -24.73 19.22
N LEU A 720 -19.82 -24.19 18.92
CA LEU A 720 -18.66 -24.17 19.83
C LEU A 720 -18.96 -23.40 21.13
N MET A 721 -19.73 -22.32 21.06
CA MET A 721 -20.10 -21.52 22.24
C MET A 721 -21.25 -22.14 23.06
N THR A 722 -22.09 -22.97 22.44
CA THR A 722 -23.28 -23.54 23.12
C THR A 722 -23.11 -25.00 23.54
N HIS A 723 -22.13 -25.71 22.98
CA HIS A 723 -21.88 -27.11 23.31
C HIS A 723 -21.16 -27.24 24.66
N SER A 724 -21.67 -28.13 25.51
CA SER A 724 -21.09 -28.43 26.83
C SER A 724 -20.03 -29.51 26.70
N PHE A 725 -18.78 -29.12 26.46
CA PHE A 725 -17.67 -30.05 26.29
C PHE A 725 -17.25 -30.71 27.62
N SER A 726 -16.96 -32.00 27.54
CA SER A 726 -16.24 -32.75 28.56
C SER A 726 -14.73 -32.63 28.32
N TYR A 727 -13.97 -32.35 29.37
CA TYR A 727 -12.52 -32.22 29.30
C TYR A 727 -11.86 -32.67 30.61
N VAL A 728 -10.58 -33.01 30.53
CA VAL A 728 -9.77 -33.39 31.70
C VAL A 728 -9.58 -32.14 32.56
N TRP A 729 -9.59 -32.30 33.88
CA TRP A 729 -9.37 -31.17 34.79
C TRP A 729 -8.10 -30.39 34.40
N ARG A 730 -8.24 -29.06 34.25
CA ARG A 730 -7.22 -28.09 33.77
C ARG A 730 -6.87 -28.10 32.27
N THR A 731 -7.50 -28.90 31.42
CA THR A 731 -7.27 -28.83 29.95
C THR A 731 -8.31 -28.00 29.20
N GLY A 732 -9.42 -27.67 29.85
CA GLY A 732 -10.41 -26.72 29.32
C GLY A 732 -9.83 -25.30 29.25
N THR A 733 -10.11 -24.60 28.15
CA THR A 733 -9.77 -23.18 27.98
C THR A 733 -11.05 -22.37 28.00
N ALA A 734 -11.13 -21.33 28.82
CA ALA A 734 -12.22 -20.35 28.74
C ALA A 734 -12.12 -19.60 27.41
N LEU A 735 -13.20 -19.61 26.64
CA LEU A 735 -13.39 -18.81 25.45
C LEU A 735 -14.45 -17.75 25.76
N GLN A 736 -14.12 -16.50 25.50
CA GLN A 736 -15.05 -15.39 25.58
C GLN A 736 -15.28 -14.82 24.18
N VAL A 737 -16.54 -14.73 23.77
CA VAL A 737 -16.94 -14.05 22.54
C VAL A 737 -17.90 -12.95 22.95
N TRP A 738 -17.46 -11.70 22.86
CA TRP A 738 -18.18 -10.55 23.39
C TRP A 738 -18.46 -10.68 24.90
N ASP A 739 -19.70 -10.78 25.35
CA ASP A 739 -20.11 -11.03 26.73
C ASP A 739 -20.39 -12.50 27.04
N GLU A 740 -20.27 -13.39 26.05
CA GLU A 740 -20.56 -14.81 26.16
C GLU A 740 -19.33 -15.62 26.50
N THR A 741 -19.42 -16.50 27.50
CA THR A 741 -18.32 -17.38 27.91
C THR A 741 -18.68 -18.85 27.77
N ASN A 742 -17.79 -19.65 27.21
CA ASN A 742 -17.86 -21.10 27.25
C ASN A 742 -16.49 -21.70 27.61
N THR A 743 -16.46 -22.91 28.17
CA THR A 743 -15.19 -23.65 28.34
C THR A 743 -15.06 -24.67 27.23
N ILE A 744 -13.99 -24.54 26.44
CA ILE A 744 -13.78 -25.31 25.22
C ILE A 744 -12.52 -26.18 25.29
N THR A 745 -12.42 -27.13 24.37
CA THR A 745 -11.23 -27.97 24.19
C THR A 745 -10.12 -27.25 23.43
N ALA A 746 -8.90 -27.80 23.43
CA ALA A 746 -7.79 -27.28 22.63
C ALA A 746 -8.11 -27.23 21.12
N THR A 747 -8.79 -28.25 20.59
CA THR A 747 -9.26 -28.25 19.19
C THR A 747 -10.28 -27.13 18.95
N GLY A 748 -11.20 -26.92 19.91
CA GLY A 748 -12.13 -25.79 19.86
C GLY A 748 -11.40 -24.45 19.80
N LYS A 749 -10.31 -24.31 20.55
CA LYS A 749 -9.49 -23.08 20.55
C LYS A 749 -8.80 -22.85 19.21
N GLU A 750 -8.27 -23.90 18.58
CA GLU A 750 -7.70 -23.83 17.22
C GLU A 750 -8.77 -23.41 16.19
N LEU A 751 -9.99 -23.95 16.33
CA LEU A 751 -11.11 -23.60 15.46
C LEU A 751 -11.52 -22.14 15.64
N TYR A 752 -11.68 -21.69 16.88
CA TYR A 752 -12.00 -20.29 17.17
C TYR A 752 -10.94 -19.37 16.59
N LYS A 753 -9.65 -19.62 16.84
CA LYS A 753 -8.55 -18.80 16.30
C LYS A 753 -8.56 -18.67 14.77
N ALA A 754 -9.05 -19.70 14.05
CA ALA A 754 -9.18 -19.62 12.60
C ALA A 754 -10.31 -18.69 12.15
N LEU A 755 -11.37 -18.55 12.96
CA LEU A 755 -12.56 -17.73 12.68
C LEU A 755 -12.54 -16.35 13.35
N GLU A 756 -11.80 -16.20 14.45
CA GLU A 756 -11.72 -15.03 15.32
C GLU A 756 -11.51 -13.75 14.52
N PHE A 757 -10.55 -13.75 13.61
CA PHE A 757 -10.21 -12.57 12.82
C PHE A 757 -11.34 -12.13 11.86
N ALA A 758 -11.96 -13.08 11.17
CA ALA A 758 -13.09 -12.78 10.29
C ALA A 758 -14.26 -12.22 11.11
N LEU A 759 -14.48 -12.74 12.31
CA LEU A 759 -15.54 -12.29 13.20
C LEU A 759 -15.28 -10.92 13.81
N GLU A 760 -14.07 -10.66 14.29
CA GLU A 760 -13.70 -9.39 14.94
C GLU A 760 -13.71 -8.23 13.95
N LEU A 761 -13.13 -8.44 12.75
CA LEU A 761 -13.06 -7.41 11.72
C LEU A 761 -14.32 -7.34 10.84
N GLY A 762 -15.20 -8.34 10.90
CA GLY A 762 -16.32 -8.45 9.97
C GLY A 762 -15.89 -8.79 8.53
N ASP A 763 -14.64 -9.20 8.30
CA ASP A 763 -14.12 -9.53 6.97
C ASP A 763 -14.31 -11.02 6.64
N PHE A 764 -15.36 -11.29 5.86
CA PHE A 764 -15.70 -12.62 5.36
C PHE A 764 -15.27 -12.85 3.90
N SER A 765 -14.45 -11.96 3.30
CA SER A 765 -13.99 -12.09 1.91
C SER A 765 -13.19 -13.37 1.62
N LYS A 766 -12.58 -13.96 2.64
CA LYS A 766 -11.84 -15.24 2.57
C LYS A 766 -12.53 -16.37 3.31
N ILE A 767 -13.82 -16.25 3.59
CA ILE A 767 -14.51 -17.21 4.44
C ILE A 767 -14.52 -18.62 3.86
N ARG A 768 -14.63 -18.79 2.53
CA ARG A 768 -14.50 -20.11 1.90
C ARG A 768 -13.15 -20.73 2.20
N PHE A 769 -12.07 -19.98 2.05
CA PHE A 769 -10.74 -20.46 2.41
C PHE A 769 -10.66 -20.81 3.89
N ILE A 770 -11.12 -19.94 4.79
CA ILE A 770 -11.09 -20.17 6.24
C ILE A 770 -11.89 -21.42 6.61
N TYR A 771 -13.09 -21.59 6.07
CA TYR A 771 -13.94 -22.76 6.30
C TYR A 771 -13.25 -24.04 5.80
N THR A 772 -12.75 -24.04 4.57
CA THR A 772 -12.04 -25.22 4.03
C THR A 772 -10.76 -25.55 4.80
N TYR A 773 -10.05 -24.54 5.29
CA TYR A 773 -8.92 -24.68 6.20
C TYR A 773 -9.35 -25.31 7.53
N VAL A 774 -10.44 -24.84 8.15
CA VAL A 774 -10.99 -25.42 9.39
C VAL A 774 -11.33 -26.90 9.18
N MET A 775 -12.02 -27.22 8.08
CA MET A 775 -12.40 -28.60 7.77
C MET A 775 -11.18 -29.51 7.62
N ARG A 776 -10.20 -29.10 6.80
CA ARG A 776 -9.04 -29.94 6.46
C ARG A 776 -8.00 -30.02 7.57
N ASN A 777 -7.60 -28.87 8.11
CA ASN A 777 -6.42 -28.76 8.96
C ASN A 777 -6.75 -28.89 10.44
N ILE A 778 -8.01 -28.69 10.83
CA ILE A 778 -8.45 -28.80 12.22
C ILE A 778 -9.38 -30.00 12.39
N VAL A 779 -10.52 -30.06 11.71
CA VAL A 779 -11.54 -31.10 11.90
C VAL A 779 -11.04 -32.47 11.44
N ASP A 780 -10.65 -32.61 10.17
CA ASP A 780 -10.16 -33.87 9.61
C ASP A 780 -8.92 -34.37 10.33
N LYS A 781 -7.97 -33.47 10.58
CA LYS A 781 -6.74 -33.77 11.32
C LYS A 781 -7.05 -34.23 12.74
N ALA A 782 -8.03 -33.61 13.41
CA ALA A 782 -8.42 -34.02 14.75
C ALA A 782 -9.08 -35.42 14.76
N LEU A 783 -9.86 -35.75 13.74
CA LEU A 783 -10.52 -37.05 13.62
C LEU A 783 -9.58 -38.18 13.16
N ALA A 784 -8.53 -37.85 12.40
CA ALA A 784 -7.54 -38.83 11.92
C ALA A 784 -6.38 -39.09 12.89
N GLN A 785 -6.21 -38.26 13.94
CA GLN A 785 -5.12 -38.39 14.90
C GLN A 785 -5.30 -39.63 15.80
N ASN A 786 -4.39 -40.60 15.64
CA ASN A 786 -4.34 -41.84 16.45
C ASN A 786 -3.34 -41.78 17.63
N ASP A 787 -2.77 -40.61 17.93
CA ASP A 787 -1.81 -40.45 19.03
C ASP A 787 -2.41 -40.90 20.37
N ILE A 788 -1.70 -41.78 21.06
CA ILE A 788 -2.11 -42.40 22.33
C ILE A 788 -2.51 -41.32 23.35
N ILE A 789 -1.69 -40.27 23.51
CA ILE A 789 -1.94 -39.16 24.44
C ILE A 789 -3.23 -38.42 24.08
N LYS A 790 -3.45 -38.11 22.80
CA LYS A 790 -4.65 -37.39 22.36
C LYS A 790 -5.91 -38.25 22.46
N LYS A 791 -5.79 -39.56 22.24
CA LYS A 791 -6.87 -40.54 22.45
C LYS A 791 -7.37 -40.59 23.89
N TYR A 792 -6.50 -40.34 24.88
CA TYR A 792 -6.90 -40.26 26.29
C TYR A 792 -7.38 -38.88 26.74
N THR A 793 -7.08 -37.81 25.98
CA THR A 793 -7.50 -36.42 26.33
C THR A 793 -8.75 -35.92 25.60
N ARG A 794 -9.14 -36.54 24.47
CA ARG A 794 -10.34 -36.17 23.71
C ARG A 794 -11.51 -37.06 24.11
N TYR A 795 -12.55 -36.45 24.65
CA TYR A 795 -13.77 -37.13 25.05
C TYR A 795 -14.65 -37.46 23.83
N GLU A 796 -15.50 -38.48 24.01
CA GLU A 796 -16.39 -39.00 22.97
C GLU A 796 -17.37 -37.93 22.45
N ASP A 797 -17.79 -37.00 23.30
CA ASP A 797 -18.66 -35.87 22.93
C ASP A 797 -17.99 -34.92 21.92
N THR A 798 -16.70 -34.63 22.11
CA THR A 798 -15.90 -33.78 21.22
C THR A 798 -15.70 -34.47 19.87
N LEU A 799 -15.44 -35.79 19.87
CA LEU A 799 -15.32 -36.57 18.64
C LEU A 799 -16.66 -36.63 17.90
N HIS A 800 -17.76 -36.82 18.63
CA HIS A 800 -19.10 -36.79 18.06
C HIS A 800 -19.42 -35.42 17.44
N TRP A 801 -19.13 -34.33 18.15
CA TRP A 801 -19.32 -32.97 17.65
C TRP A 801 -18.47 -32.67 16.40
N LEU A 802 -17.20 -33.06 16.38
CA LEU A 802 -16.36 -32.91 15.18
C LEU A 802 -16.90 -33.75 14.02
N LYS A 803 -17.47 -34.93 14.30
CA LYS A 803 -18.10 -35.78 13.29
C LYS A 803 -19.37 -35.15 12.73
N THR A 804 -20.18 -34.45 13.54
CA THR A 804 -21.36 -33.75 12.99
C THR A 804 -20.98 -32.59 12.07
N ILE A 805 -19.84 -31.94 12.31
CA ILE A 805 -19.26 -30.95 11.39
C ILE A 805 -18.76 -31.63 10.11
N LYS A 806 -17.94 -32.68 10.24
CA LYS A 806 -17.35 -33.41 9.10
C LYS A 806 -18.40 -34.00 8.16
N ASP A 807 -19.39 -34.68 8.71
CA ASP A 807 -20.43 -35.37 7.94
C ASP A 807 -21.55 -34.39 7.50
N GLU A 808 -21.34 -33.09 7.70
CA GLU A 808 -22.26 -31.97 7.42
C GLU A 808 -23.63 -32.06 8.09
N SER A 809 -23.83 -33.01 9.00
CA SER A 809 -25.11 -33.22 9.69
C SER A 809 -25.53 -32.05 10.58
N LEU A 810 -24.56 -31.27 11.08
CA LEU A 810 -24.79 -30.02 11.80
C LEU A 810 -25.49 -28.96 10.94
N PHE A 811 -25.28 -28.98 9.61
CA PHE A 811 -25.73 -27.94 8.70
C PHE A 811 -27.04 -28.27 7.99
N LYS A 812 -27.57 -29.49 8.17
CA LYS A 812 -28.79 -29.94 7.51
C LYS A 812 -30.03 -29.18 8.02
N PRO A 813 -31.03 -28.92 7.16
CA PRO A 813 -32.23 -28.17 7.53
C PRO A 813 -32.95 -28.72 8.77
N GLU A 814 -33.02 -30.05 8.92
CA GLU A 814 -33.66 -30.73 10.05
C GLU A 814 -32.94 -30.54 11.39
N ASN A 815 -31.64 -30.22 11.36
CA ASN A 815 -30.81 -30.00 12.54
C ASN A 815 -30.51 -28.52 12.77
N ARG A 816 -31.03 -27.63 11.92
CA ARG A 816 -30.81 -26.19 12.02
C ARG A 816 -31.30 -25.64 13.35
N VAL A 817 -30.40 -25.00 14.07
CA VAL A 817 -30.65 -24.28 15.34
C VAL A 817 -30.15 -22.83 15.30
N CYS A 818 -29.60 -22.40 14.16
CA CYS A 818 -29.19 -21.02 13.94
C CYS A 818 -30.01 -20.40 12.80
N PHE A 819 -30.51 -19.19 13.03
CA PHE A 819 -31.44 -18.50 12.15
C PHE A 819 -31.04 -17.03 11.99
N ASP A 820 -31.54 -16.43 10.92
CA ASP A 820 -31.40 -14.99 10.71
C ASP A 820 -32.10 -14.21 11.86
N PRO A 821 -31.46 -13.18 12.45
CA PRO A 821 -32.05 -12.36 13.51
C PRO A 821 -33.41 -11.76 13.15
N LYS A 822 -33.61 -11.33 11.90
CA LYS A 822 -34.89 -10.77 11.45
C LYS A 822 -35.96 -11.85 11.44
N LEU A 823 -35.63 -13.05 10.96
CA LEU A 823 -36.54 -14.20 10.96
C LEU A 823 -36.95 -14.60 12.38
N LEU A 824 -35.99 -14.61 13.32
CA LEU A 824 -36.27 -14.88 14.74
C LEU A 824 -37.27 -13.86 15.30
N LEU A 825 -37.06 -12.56 15.05
CA LEU A 825 -37.95 -11.52 15.55
C LEU A 825 -39.37 -11.64 14.95
N VAL A 826 -39.47 -11.76 13.63
CA VAL A 826 -40.76 -11.85 12.90
C VAL A 826 -41.54 -13.09 13.32
N THR A 827 -40.86 -14.23 13.48
CA THR A 827 -41.51 -15.51 13.78
C THR A 827 -41.89 -15.65 15.26
N LEU A 828 -41.00 -15.26 16.18
CA LEU A 828 -41.22 -15.45 17.61
C LEU A 828 -42.20 -14.43 18.19
N THR A 829 -42.27 -13.21 17.63
CA THR A 829 -43.16 -12.15 18.15
C THR A 829 -44.63 -12.58 18.18
N PRO A 830 -45.23 -13.12 17.10
CA PRO A 830 -46.59 -13.66 17.12
C PRO A 830 -46.77 -14.84 18.08
N LEU A 831 -45.76 -15.71 18.18
CA LEU A 831 -45.81 -16.90 19.03
C LEU A 831 -45.89 -16.58 20.53
N THR A 832 -45.43 -15.41 20.97
CA THR A 832 -45.62 -14.94 22.35
C THR A 832 -47.10 -14.92 22.79
N ARG A 833 -48.04 -14.77 21.84
CA ARG A 833 -49.49 -14.78 22.11
C ARG A 833 -50.07 -16.20 22.20
N LYS A 834 -49.40 -17.19 21.59
CA LYS A 834 -49.85 -18.58 21.52
C LYS A 834 -49.47 -19.37 22.77
N TYR A 835 -48.31 -19.07 23.36
CA TYR A 835 -47.79 -19.84 24.50
C TYR A 835 -48.25 -19.30 25.87
N GLY A 836 -48.23 -20.18 26.87
CA GLY A 836 -48.53 -19.83 28.26
C GLY A 836 -47.52 -18.84 28.85
N ASN A 837 -47.88 -18.20 29.96
CA ASN A 837 -47.12 -17.10 30.59
C ASN A 837 -45.63 -17.40 30.79
N LYS A 838 -45.28 -18.64 31.15
CA LYS A 838 -43.89 -19.05 31.41
C LYS A 838 -43.03 -19.01 30.14
N SER A 839 -43.45 -19.72 29.09
CA SER A 839 -42.74 -19.75 27.80
C SER A 839 -42.76 -18.37 27.13
N ARG A 840 -43.89 -17.66 27.22
CA ARG A 840 -44.01 -16.28 26.76
C ARG A 840 -42.97 -15.36 27.38
N PHE A 841 -42.76 -15.43 28.70
CA PHE A 841 -41.78 -14.58 29.39
C PHE A 841 -40.34 -14.87 28.94
N LEU A 842 -40.01 -16.16 28.73
CA LEU A 842 -38.69 -16.55 28.23
C LEU A 842 -38.45 -16.04 26.80
N ILE A 843 -39.44 -16.18 25.92
CA ILE A 843 -39.36 -15.70 24.53
C ILE A 843 -39.27 -14.17 24.50
N GLU A 844 -40.12 -13.45 25.26
CA GLU A 844 -40.06 -12.00 25.35
C GLU A 844 -38.69 -11.52 25.88
N GLY A 845 -38.12 -12.21 26.88
CA GLY A 845 -36.79 -11.90 27.39
C GLY A 845 -35.68 -12.10 26.35
N PHE A 846 -35.75 -13.18 25.57
CA PHE A 846 -34.85 -13.37 24.42
C PHE A 846 -35.02 -12.29 23.36
N LEU A 847 -36.25 -11.94 22.99
CA LEU A 847 -36.50 -10.88 22.01
C LEU A 847 -35.99 -9.51 22.47
N GLU A 848 -36.04 -9.21 23.78
CA GLU A 848 -35.39 -8.02 24.34
C GLU A 848 -33.88 -8.07 24.15
N GLN A 849 -33.23 -9.21 24.44
CA GLN A 849 -31.79 -9.39 24.20
C GLN A 849 -31.41 -9.29 22.72
N LEU A 850 -32.24 -9.83 21.83
CA LEU A 850 -32.07 -9.74 20.38
C LEU A 850 -32.08 -8.27 19.95
N VAL A 851 -33.10 -7.50 20.34
CA VAL A 851 -33.20 -6.08 20.01
C VAL A 851 -32.04 -5.30 20.63
N HIS A 852 -31.69 -5.57 21.88
CA HIS A 852 -30.54 -4.95 22.55
C HIS A 852 -29.25 -5.19 21.77
N THR A 853 -29.04 -6.40 21.24
CA THR A 853 -27.86 -6.75 20.41
C THR A 853 -27.84 -5.99 19.10
N LEU A 854 -28.97 -5.90 18.41
CA LEU A 854 -29.08 -5.17 17.13
C LEU A 854 -28.81 -3.67 17.27
N MET A 855 -28.92 -3.12 18.50
CA MET A 855 -28.62 -1.71 18.77
C MET A 855 -27.14 -1.44 19.02
N GLN A 856 -26.30 -2.47 19.09
CA GLN A 856 -24.90 -2.32 19.44
C GLN A 856 -24.05 -1.96 18.21
N PRO A 857 -22.91 -1.25 18.38
CA PRO A 857 -22.08 -0.80 17.25
C PRO A 857 -21.21 -1.90 16.61
N GLN A 858 -21.26 -3.13 17.13
CA GLN A 858 -20.51 -4.28 16.60
C GLN A 858 -20.97 -4.66 15.19
N ASN A 859 -20.11 -5.33 14.43
CA ASN A 859 -20.44 -5.80 13.08
C ASN A 859 -21.60 -6.82 13.08
N GLU A 860 -22.30 -6.92 11.96
CA GLU A 860 -23.52 -7.73 11.81
C GLU A 860 -23.31 -9.22 12.11
N TYR A 861 -22.12 -9.77 11.83
CA TYR A 861 -21.82 -11.18 12.06
C TYR A 861 -21.61 -11.48 13.55
N LEU A 862 -20.96 -10.57 14.29
CA LEU A 862 -20.81 -10.69 15.73
C LEU A 862 -22.17 -10.56 16.43
N GLN A 863 -23.03 -9.64 15.96
CA GLN A 863 -24.42 -9.56 16.39
C GLN A 863 -25.18 -10.87 16.12
N TRP A 864 -25.05 -11.41 14.90
CA TRP A 864 -25.68 -12.67 14.50
C TRP A 864 -25.25 -13.83 15.41
N VAL A 865 -23.96 -13.94 15.73
CA VAL A 865 -23.41 -14.98 16.61
C VAL A 865 -23.97 -14.86 18.02
N ARG A 866 -23.93 -13.68 18.64
CA ARG A 866 -24.47 -13.46 19.98
C ARG A 866 -25.96 -13.81 20.06
N ILE A 867 -26.76 -13.33 19.10
CA ILE A 867 -28.20 -13.61 19.04
C ILE A 867 -28.46 -15.11 18.95
N ASN A 868 -27.70 -15.83 18.14
CA ASN A 868 -27.87 -17.28 17.99
C ASN A 868 -27.35 -18.07 19.21
N ILE A 869 -26.34 -17.59 19.93
CA ILE A 869 -25.93 -18.16 21.23
C ILE A 869 -27.08 -18.02 22.24
N GLU A 870 -27.64 -16.82 22.39
CA GLU A 870 -28.77 -16.56 23.28
C GLU A 870 -30.01 -17.38 22.90
N PHE A 871 -30.27 -17.53 21.61
CA PHE A 871 -31.36 -18.38 21.12
C PHE A 871 -31.15 -19.85 21.51
N ASN A 872 -29.92 -20.36 21.38
CA ASN A 872 -29.60 -21.73 21.79
C ASN A 872 -29.67 -21.92 23.33
N LYS A 873 -29.35 -20.89 24.13
CA LYS A 873 -29.61 -20.91 25.57
C LYS A 873 -31.11 -20.95 25.88
N LEU A 874 -31.93 -20.16 25.17
CA LEU A 874 -33.40 -20.23 25.28
C LEU A 874 -33.90 -21.65 24.97
N LEU A 875 -33.45 -22.24 23.86
CA LEU A 875 -33.80 -23.61 23.50
C LEU A 875 -33.32 -24.60 24.56
N SER A 876 -32.14 -24.44 25.13
CA SER A 876 -31.59 -25.36 26.13
C SER A 876 -32.19 -25.18 27.53
N ASN A 877 -32.93 -24.09 27.76
CA ASN A 877 -33.53 -23.79 29.05
C ASN A 877 -34.54 -24.86 29.45
N LYS A 878 -34.28 -25.53 30.59
CA LYS A 878 -35.17 -26.57 31.16
C LYS A 878 -36.57 -26.04 31.49
N SER A 879 -36.72 -24.73 31.65
CA SER A 879 -38.00 -24.07 31.90
C SER A 879 -38.89 -23.93 30.66
N LEU A 880 -38.33 -24.07 29.44
CA LEU A 880 -39.08 -24.07 28.19
C LEU A 880 -39.58 -25.51 27.90
N PRO A 881 -40.89 -25.75 27.85
CA PRO A 881 -41.44 -27.09 27.59
C PRO A 881 -40.93 -27.67 26.26
N SER A 882 -40.65 -28.98 26.21
CA SER A 882 -40.12 -29.59 24.98
C SER A 882 -41.09 -29.50 23.80
N LYS A 883 -42.40 -29.46 24.07
CA LYS A 883 -43.44 -29.23 23.06
C LYS A 883 -43.29 -27.84 22.42
N ASP A 884 -43.16 -26.79 23.23
CA ASP A 884 -43.00 -25.42 22.76
C ASP A 884 -41.67 -25.27 22.00
N ARG A 885 -40.60 -25.92 22.47
CA ARG A 885 -39.31 -25.96 21.77
C ARG A 885 -39.42 -26.57 20.38
N LYS A 886 -40.13 -27.70 20.24
CA LYS A 886 -40.35 -28.37 18.96
C LYS A 886 -41.19 -27.51 18.02
N ASP A 887 -42.28 -26.93 18.52
CA ASP A 887 -43.16 -26.03 17.76
C ASP A 887 -42.39 -24.79 17.25
N ILE A 888 -41.57 -24.15 18.08
CA ILE A 888 -40.70 -23.02 17.67
C ILE A 888 -39.77 -23.44 16.52
N LEU A 889 -39.07 -24.57 16.66
CA LEU A 889 -38.13 -25.04 15.65
C LEU A 889 -38.84 -25.46 14.35
N GLU A 890 -40.01 -26.09 14.46
CA GLU A 890 -40.83 -26.48 13.30
C GLU A 890 -41.28 -25.25 12.50
N VAL A 891 -41.79 -24.22 13.18
CA VAL A 891 -42.20 -22.96 12.53
C VAL A 891 -41.00 -22.26 11.88
N LEU A 892 -39.87 -22.13 12.59
CA LEU A 892 -38.68 -21.46 12.06
C LEU A 892 -38.06 -22.21 10.87
N ARG A 893 -38.07 -23.54 10.88
CA ARG A 893 -37.54 -24.36 9.78
C ARG A 893 -38.47 -24.40 8.57
N GLY A 894 -39.77 -24.22 8.78
CA GLY A 894 -40.76 -24.11 7.71
C GLY A 894 -40.89 -22.69 7.12
N ALA A 895 -40.35 -21.67 7.78
CA ALA A 895 -40.41 -20.29 7.33
C ALA A 895 -39.40 -19.99 6.21
N SER A 896 -39.74 -19.03 5.34
CA SER A 896 -38.84 -18.51 4.30
C SER A 896 -37.59 -17.90 4.94
N GLU A 897 -36.41 -18.17 4.37
CA GLU A 897 -35.16 -17.53 4.84
C GLU A 897 -35.11 -16.02 4.53
N GLN A 898 -35.85 -15.57 3.51
CA GLN A 898 -35.90 -14.17 3.14
C GLN A 898 -37.07 -13.50 3.85
N VAL A 899 -36.74 -12.60 4.78
CA VAL A 899 -37.69 -11.72 5.47
C VAL A 899 -37.67 -10.36 4.81
N ASN A 900 -38.85 -9.84 4.46
CA ASN A 900 -38.99 -8.50 3.91
C ASN A 900 -38.66 -7.46 5.00
N GLU A 901 -37.89 -6.41 4.68
CA GLU A 901 -37.56 -5.32 5.63
C GLU A 901 -38.81 -4.70 6.25
N SER A 902 -39.86 -4.50 5.48
CA SER A 902 -41.14 -3.96 5.97
C SER A 902 -41.79 -4.86 7.03
N GLU A 903 -41.71 -6.18 6.86
CA GLU A 903 -42.23 -7.17 7.82
C GLU A 903 -41.38 -7.20 9.09
N PHE A 904 -40.05 -7.11 8.94
CA PHE A 904 -39.12 -6.99 10.06
C PHE A 904 -39.40 -5.73 10.88
N HIS A 905 -39.48 -4.56 10.25
CA HIS A 905 -39.77 -3.30 10.93
C HIS A 905 -41.15 -3.32 11.60
N HIS A 906 -42.17 -3.86 10.93
CA HIS A 906 -43.50 -4.01 11.52
C HIS A 906 -43.47 -4.90 12.76
N SER A 907 -42.76 -6.02 12.72
CA SER A 907 -42.62 -6.93 13.87
C SER A 907 -41.83 -6.30 15.01
N LEU A 908 -40.75 -5.57 14.70
CA LEU A 908 -39.95 -4.83 15.68
C LEU A 908 -40.79 -3.76 16.40
N ILE A 909 -41.53 -2.96 15.63
CA ILE A 909 -42.42 -1.92 16.15
C ILE A 909 -43.50 -2.56 17.04
N ASN A 910 -44.17 -3.60 16.56
CA ASN A 910 -45.19 -4.30 17.33
C ASN A 910 -44.65 -4.84 18.64
N PHE A 911 -43.46 -5.42 18.63
CA PHE A 911 -42.78 -5.92 19.83
C PHE A 911 -42.47 -4.78 20.80
N LEU A 912 -41.83 -3.71 20.34
CA LEU A 912 -41.44 -2.56 21.18
C LEU A 912 -42.65 -1.86 21.78
N VAL A 913 -43.68 -1.59 20.98
CA VAL A 913 -44.94 -0.97 21.45
C VAL A 913 -45.60 -1.85 22.52
N GLN A 914 -45.67 -3.16 22.29
CA GLN A 914 -46.22 -4.11 23.25
C GLN A 914 -45.41 -4.09 24.57
N ARG A 915 -44.08 -4.11 24.50
CA ARG A 915 -43.20 -4.08 25.68
C ARG A 915 -43.28 -2.76 26.43
N LEU A 916 -43.23 -1.63 25.74
CA LEU A 916 -43.41 -0.30 26.34
C LEU A 916 -44.76 -0.19 27.06
N SER A 917 -45.82 -0.71 26.46
CA SER A 917 -47.15 -0.75 27.09
C SER A 917 -47.15 -1.58 28.38
N VAL A 918 -46.47 -2.73 28.40
CA VAL A 918 -46.31 -3.54 29.63
C VAL A 918 -45.48 -2.79 30.70
N VAL A 919 -44.37 -2.17 30.31
CA VAL A 919 -43.49 -1.41 31.21
C VAL A 919 -44.24 -0.22 31.83
N GLY A 920 -44.99 0.54 31.01
CA GLY A 920 -45.78 1.67 31.47
C GLY A 920 -46.87 1.27 32.48
N VAL A 921 -47.57 0.17 32.23
CA VAL A 921 -48.57 -0.35 33.19
C VAL A 921 -47.94 -0.79 34.50
N ARG A 922 -46.75 -1.41 34.47
CA ARG A 922 -46.02 -1.83 35.69
C ARG A 922 -45.47 -0.65 36.49
N ALA A 923 -45.09 0.44 35.82
CA ALA A 923 -44.63 1.66 36.48
C ALA A 923 -45.73 2.35 37.31
N ASN A 924 -47.00 2.06 37.01
CA ASN A 924 -48.16 2.66 37.68
C ASN A 924 -48.49 2.03 39.05
N LYS A 925 -47.65 1.12 39.58
CA LYS A 925 -47.85 0.36 40.83
C LYS A 925 -47.85 1.17 42.15
N LYS A 926 -47.94 2.51 42.11
CA LYS A 926 -48.15 3.32 43.33
C LYS A 926 -49.56 3.18 43.95
N GLN A 927 -50.40 2.28 43.46
CA GLN A 927 -51.72 1.99 44.03
C GLN A 927 -51.68 0.61 44.72
N GLY A 928 -51.91 0.60 46.04
CA GLY A 928 -51.71 -0.56 46.93
C GLY A 928 -52.62 -1.76 46.65
N ILE A 929 -52.42 -2.82 47.43
CA ILE A 929 -53.01 -4.18 47.31
C ILE A 929 -54.56 -4.21 47.18
N PHE A 930 -55.26 -3.12 47.53
CA PHE A 930 -56.72 -2.99 47.45
C PHE A 930 -57.22 -1.83 46.55
N GLY A 931 -56.35 -1.17 45.77
CA GLY A 931 -56.65 0.11 45.13
C GLY A 931 -56.87 0.11 43.62
N THR A 932 -56.68 -1.01 42.91
CA THR A 932 -56.85 -1.03 41.45
C THR A 932 -58.25 -1.50 41.07
N ASN A 933 -59.04 -0.62 40.46
CA ASN A 933 -60.30 -1.03 39.85
C ASN A 933 -60.02 -2.12 38.79
N PRO A 934 -60.73 -3.28 38.82
CA PRO A 934 -60.61 -4.30 37.79
C PRO A 934 -60.83 -3.66 36.41
N GLY A 935 -59.81 -3.66 35.56
CA GLY A 935 -59.87 -3.07 34.21
C GLY A 935 -58.98 -1.85 33.98
N GLN A 936 -58.51 -1.14 35.01
CA GLN A 936 -57.60 0.02 34.84
C GLN A 936 -56.27 -0.36 34.17
N HIS A 937 -55.74 -1.56 34.46
CA HIS A 937 -54.55 -2.08 33.77
C HIS A 937 -54.77 -2.28 32.27
N ARG A 938 -55.95 -2.80 31.89
CA ARG A 938 -56.31 -3.01 30.48
C ARG A 938 -56.52 -1.69 29.74
N GLN A 939 -57.15 -0.72 30.39
CA GLN A 939 -57.32 0.64 29.85
C GLN A 939 -55.98 1.35 29.68
N SER A 940 -55.12 1.34 30.70
CA SER A 940 -53.79 1.96 30.63
C SER A 940 -52.91 1.31 29.56
N PHE A 941 -52.95 -0.02 29.45
CA PHE A 941 -52.25 -0.76 28.40
C PHE A 941 -52.71 -0.34 27.01
N SER A 942 -54.03 -0.34 26.78
CA SER A 942 -54.61 -0.01 25.46
C SER A 942 -54.32 1.44 25.09
N TYR A 943 -54.41 2.37 26.04
CA TYR A 943 -54.11 3.78 25.83
C TYR A 943 -52.65 4.03 25.39
N ILE A 944 -51.67 3.44 26.11
CA ILE A 944 -50.25 3.59 25.76
C ILE A 944 -49.99 2.98 24.38
N LYS A 945 -50.52 1.77 24.15
CA LYS A 945 -50.37 1.05 22.89
C LYS A 945 -50.90 1.85 21.70
N GLU A 946 -52.17 2.24 21.73
CA GLU A 946 -52.82 2.98 20.64
C GLU A 946 -52.15 4.32 20.37
N SER A 947 -51.64 4.98 21.42
CA SER A 947 -50.93 6.26 21.28
C SER A 947 -49.60 6.11 20.55
N LEU A 948 -48.82 5.08 20.89
CA LEU A 948 -47.56 4.77 20.22
C LEU A 948 -47.77 4.29 18.78
N GLU A 949 -48.75 3.42 18.55
CA GLU A 949 -49.11 2.95 17.20
C GLU A 949 -49.50 4.13 16.30
N ARG A 950 -50.33 5.05 16.79
CA ARG A 950 -50.75 6.24 16.03
C ARG A 950 -49.58 7.13 15.65
N HIS A 951 -48.65 7.39 16.58
CA HIS A 951 -47.46 8.19 16.31
C HIS A 951 -46.58 7.52 15.25
N LEU A 952 -46.28 6.23 15.39
CA LEU A 952 -45.43 5.49 14.44
C LEU A 952 -46.08 5.30 13.06
N SER A 953 -47.39 5.09 12.98
CA SER A 953 -48.08 5.05 11.68
C SER A 953 -47.95 6.37 10.92
N SER A 954 -47.98 7.52 11.61
CA SER A 954 -47.78 8.82 10.98
C SER A 954 -46.35 9.03 10.45
N PHE A 955 -45.37 8.41 11.11
CA PHE A 955 -43.97 8.43 10.71
C PHE A 955 -43.69 7.49 9.53
N LEU A 956 -44.17 6.25 9.59
CA LEU A 956 -43.95 5.26 8.52
C LEU A 956 -44.58 5.65 7.18
N ILE A 957 -45.64 6.48 7.18
CA ILE A 957 -46.22 7.03 5.93
C ILE A 957 -45.28 8.02 5.24
N LYS A 958 -44.37 8.66 6.00
CA LYS A 958 -43.49 9.73 5.51
C LYS A 958 -42.13 9.25 5.01
N GLN A 959 -41.69 8.05 5.39
CA GLN A 959 -40.38 7.51 5.02
C GLN A 959 -40.49 6.24 4.17
N ASP A 960 -39.50 6.04 3.31
CA ASP A 960 -39.33 4.81 2.56
C ASP A 960 -38.94 3.67 3.51
N SER A 961 -39.83 2.70 3.69
CA SER A 961 -39.68 1.62 4.67
C SER A 961 -38.47 0.72 4.42
N GLU A 962 -37.89 0.74 3.23
CA GLU A 962 -36.74 -0.12 2.88
C GLU A 962 -35.39 0.41 3.40
N LYS A 963 -35.32 1.67 3.85
CA LYS A 963 -34.06 2.31 4.28
C LYS A 963 -33.97 2.61 5.78
N LEU A 964 -34.96 2.15 6.55
CA LEU A 964 -35.07 2.48 7.97
C LEU A 964 -34.10 1.65 8.81
N ALA A 965 -33.18 2.32 9.51
CA ALA A 965 -32.35 1.63 10.49
C ALA A 965 -33.17 1.39 11.79
N PRO A 966 -32.92 0.30 12.54
CA PRO A 966 -33.57 0.10 13.83
C PRO A 966 -33.38 1.28 14.81
N THR A 967 -32.24 1.98 14.75
CA THR A 967 -31.95 3.18 15.55
C THR A 967 -32.90 4.34 15.26
N ASP A 968 -33.41 4.45 14.02
CA ASP A 968 -34.36 5.49 13.63
C ASP A 968 -35.71 5.24 14.29
N ILE A 969 -36.16 3.96 14.31
CA ILE A 969 -37.39 3.55 15.01
C ILE A 969 -37.31 3.89 16.50
N PHE A 970 -36.15 3.66 17.13
CA PHE A 970 -35.93 4.02 18.54
C PHE A 970 -35.98 5.51 18.78
N SER A 971 -35.37 6.30 17.89
CA SER A 971 -35.37 7.77 17.99
C SER A 971 -36.79 8.33 17.87
N GLN A 972 -37.58 7.80 16.95
CA GLN A 972 -38.99 8.15 16.77
C GLN A 972 -39.87 7.70 17.94
N LEU A 973 -39.64 6.50 18.49
CA LEU A 973 -40.32 6.06 19.70
C LEU A 973 -40.02 6.99 20.88
N LYS A 974 -38.77 7.46 21.02
CA LYS A 974 -38.42 8.44 22.06
C LYS A 974 -39.15 9.76 21.81
N GLU A 975 -39.11 10.30 20.60
CA GLU A 975 -39.81 11.54 20.22
C GLU A 975 -41.31 11.46 20.52
N GLY A 976 -41.99 10.40 20.07
CA GLY A 976 -43.40 10.18 20.37
C GLY A 976 -43.69 10.06 21.87
N LEU A 977 -42.81 9.42 22.65
CA LEU A 977 -42.93 9.39 24.11
C LEU A 977 -42.73 10.78 24.76
N GLN A 978 -42.04 11.70 24.11
CA GLN A 978 -41.89 13.07 24.60
C GLN A 978 -43.16 13.90 24.38
N GLU A 979 -43.85 13.68 23.27
CA GLU A 979 -45.10 14.36 22.90
C GLU A 979 -46.31 13.83 23.68
N LEU A 980 -46.35 12.51 23.93
CA LEU A 980 -47.39 11.88 24.71
C LEU A 980 -47.21 12.27 26.17
N GLY A 981 -48.09 13.13 26.71
CA GLY A 981 -48.12 13.58 28.11
C GLY A 981 -48.40 12.47 29.15
N LEU A 982 -47.61 11.39 29.10
CA LEU A 982 -47.72 10.20 29.93
C LEU A 982 -46.97 10.42 31.24
N ASN A 983 -47.65 10.17 32.36
CA ASN A 983 -47.03 10.19 33.69
C ASN A 983 -45.86 9.19 33.82
N GLN A 984 -45.80 8.18 32.94
CA GLN A 984 -44.76 7.14 32.92
C GLN A 984 -43.63 7.41 31.92
N ARG A 985 -43.62 8.57 31.24
CA ARG A 985 -42.64 8.94 30.20
C ARG A 985 -41.19 8.65 30.61
N THR A 986 -40.76 9.08 31.79
CA THR A 986 -39.38 8.90 32.27
C THR A 986 -39.00 7.42 32.38
N VAL A 987 -39.94 6.54 32.76
CA VAL A 987 -39.69 5.10 32.88
C VAL A 987 -39.59 4.44 31.51
N LEU A 988 -40.44 4.87 30.56
CA LEU A 988 -40.45 4.36 29.19
C LEU A 988 -39.18 4.77 28.42
N ILE A 989 -38.76 6.04 28.54
CA ILE A 989 -37.50 6.53 27.95
C ILE A 989 -36.30 5.78 28.55
N ARG A 990 -36.25 5.63 29.90
CA ARG A 990 -35.19 4.87 30.57
C ARG A 990 -35.11 3.43 30.08
N TYR A 991 -36.24 2.81 29.79
CA TYR A 991 -36.26 1.45 29.21
C TYR A 991 -35.66 1.43 27.80
N LEU A 992 -36.03 2.37 26.92
CA LEU A 992 -35.39 2.47 25.59
C LEU A 992 -33.90 2.77 25.69
N ASP A 993 -33.49 3.65 26.62
CA ASP A 993 -32.07 3.93 26.88
C ASP A 993 -31.35 2.67 27.38
N SER A 994 -32.00 1.82 28.17
CA SER A 994 -31.40 0.56 28.64
C SER A 994 -31.14 -0.43 27.50
N LEU A 995 -31.96 -0.42 26.45
CA LEU A 995 -31.76 -1.21 25.22
C LEU A 995 -30.71 -0.61 24.28
N GLN A 996 -30.23 0.61 24.53
CA GLN A 996 -29.12 1.24 23.80
C GLN A 996 -27.83 1.26 24.61
N LYS A 997 -27.89 0.92 25.90
CA LYS A 997 -26.72 0.86 26.75
C LYS A 997 -25.74 -0.17 26.19
N THR A 998 -24.48 0.21 26.08
CA THR A 998 -23.42 -0.66 25.56
C THR A 998 -23.30 -1.92 26.42
N ILE A 999 -23.25 -3.07 25.76
CA ILE A 999 -22.95 -4.36 26.39
C ILE A 999 -21.47 -4.36 26.73
N THR A 1000 -21.16 -4.13 27.99
CA THR A 1000 -19.78 -4.20 28.49
C THR A 1000 -19.41 -5.64 28.78
N PRO A 1001 -18.33 -6.18 28.21
CA PRO A 1001 -17.82 -7.48 28.64
C PRO A 1001 -17.47 -7.39 30.12
N GLU A 1002 -18.01 -8.28 30.94
CA GLU A 1002 -17.54 -8.43 32.31
C GLU A 1002 -16.06 -8.80 32.22
N ARG A 1003 -15.16 -7.89 32.62
CA ARG A 1003 -13.75 -8.21 32.77
C ARG A 1003 -13.66 -9.20 33.93
N THR A 1004 -13.55 -10.48 33.59
CA THR A 1004 -12.95 -11.45 34.49
C THR A 1004 -11.48 -11.06 34.63
N GLU A 1005 -11.16 -10.27 35.66
CA GLU A 1005 -9.77 -10.25 36.13
C GLU A 1005 -9.39 -11.70 36.43
N PRO A 1006 -8.29 -12.22 35.87
CA PRO A 1006 -7.85 -13.55 36.21
C PRO A 1006 -7.55 -13.56 37.71
N ASP A 1007 -8.35 -14.29 38.48
CA ASP A 1007 -8.04 -14.65 39.86
C ASP A 1007 -6.68 -15.37 39.85
N PHE A 1008 -5.61 -14.59 40.03
CA PHE A 1008 -4.33 -15.10 40.46
C PHE A 1008 -4.56 -15.66 41.85
N ILE A 1009 -4.76 -16.97 41.93
CA ILE A 1009 -4.57 -17.72 43.17
C ILE A 1009 -3.14 -17.42 43.61
N ALA A 1010 -3.03 -16.55 44.60
CA ALA A 1010 -1.80 -16.29 45.32
C ALA A 1010 -1.31 -17.64 45.86
N HIS A 1011 -0.27 -18.18 45.24
CA HIS A 1011 0.52 -19.23 45.84
C HIS A 1011 1.20 -18.62 47.08
N GLU A 1012 0.59 -18.84 48.25
CA GLU A 1012 1.27 -18.69 49.53
C GLU A 1012 2.54 -19.56 49.51
N THR A 1013 3.65 -18.87 49.65
CA THR A 1013 4.98 -19.42 49.87
C THR A 1013 5.03 -20.00 51.28
N LEU A 1014 4.70 -21.28 51.43
CA LEU A 1014 5.09 -22.05 52.60
C LEU A 1014 6.53 -22.55 52.41
N SER A 1015 7.45 -21.74 52.90
CA SER A 1015 8.82 -22.11 53.19
C SER A 1015 8.86 -23.12 54.35
N SER A 1016 9.45 -24.29 54.06
CA SER A 1016 10.29 -25.11 54.94
C SER A 1016 9.80 -25.44 56.36
N TYR A 1017 9.51 -26.72 56.64
CA TYR A 1017 10.05 -27.44 57.80
C TYR A 1017 10.14 -28.96 57.52
N ASN A 1018 11.39 -29.40 57.33
CA ASN A 1018 12.04 -30.59 57.89
C ASN A 1018 11.50 -32.04 57.74
N LEU A 1019 12.44 -32.87 57.28
CA LEU A 1019 12.83 -34.23 57.71
C LEU A 1019 12.26 -35.44 56.95
N ALA A 1020 13.05 -35.93 55.99
CA ALA A 1020 13.64 -37.28 55.92
C ALA A 1020 14.24 -37.51 54.53
#